data_AF-A0A2E9L7A1-F1
#
_entry.id   AF-A0A2E9L7A1-F1
#
_cell.length_a   1.000
_cell.length_b   1.000
_cell.length_c   1.000
_cell.angle_alpha   90.00
_cell.angle_beta   90.00
_cell.angle_gamma   90.00
#
_symmetry.space_group_name_H-M   'P 1'
#
loop_
_entity.id
_entity.type
_entity.pdbx_description
1 polymer ?
#
loop_
_entity_poly.entity_id
_entity_poly.type
_entity_poly.pdbx_seq_one_letter_code
_entity_poly.pdbx_strand_id
1 'polypeptide(L)'
;MANKPFLAILLTLLMLSGCFGSSDANTDVVEDEPVPIPFTLTAEWDKESITGELDEIANLNVLLETTGVGDYSVEASITHSGEAVSQSEYSITKKTTSISIVLLPNEPGMYVIDLTIVPTEGDLIGMTNTIEILLPEEGTTSIVAPQFLVVEAAMIVLQGQVLHQALETCTSVIEISEEDSSVTTNTLPLQDDGSFSYILTDLDVRTETFFVRTSAVCGEYTVTEDSKNITIIVEENNDADGDGIQDSVDLCPDGYGESDGWASNAQSDVDQDGCRDFDEDLDDDNDGILDANDGCTSTLGWTSTQENDRDQDGCHDDSNDDDDDGDGILDVNDACLDGEINWPANLYNDWDQDGCNDLLEDIDDDNDGEPDATDTCPKGRSNWQAERTMSTDFDMDGCYDATEDVDDDNDNVNDVNATGATLDLCPTTPANATDVDEFGCAAIERDTDGDGVNDLVDACEGTPSGLTVNAVGCADLDGDGVFENVDICADSPSRWTIDVDGCAIVQKSVQWTAGTSVNGPMDIVPTFTVPTLDGTFAFQNKWTGNDVYLFMFKYTDGSGNSNSATWSTNPGTFIRNLPDNTHLFYGSFDSSYHNDVLSRKSDVEARLNPSEEEQWDGRIHYIDMDASNIQGGLGQMISNFNSPFFMGIDRFQRARDTGSIYAWVSQTNDPFHYTYEPHQWNAEFEPEIRMQDTGIDVVSLYDFERHAGGWGANHNSYRNATFTLPENLSSYDTLEVFHEHACDERANRYQKSDGSYGGCHEWDYLAHLYICDEDNSSVCGTEFMRWITTYGREGRWLTDISPYLFMLEDDQERRFRYKGANKGDLTIKFLFSNWGSGERAFDAEFGFTGGQFDGTYNNESRYVRSMNFTVPSETTRVEIVATITGHGFQKDDANCAEFCDHQHHYYMDSHHTYEWHPIVYSSTGCENEVNNGVVANQFGSWPFGRAGWCAGQDVKQWSFDITSWVDMNGQNNELTYRGLFNGQEYNPTGESSKGGRNIVAEIWVVFYTNSTT
;
A
#
# COMPACT_ATOMS: atom_id res chain seq x y z
N MET A 1 60.80 -15.84 -24.15
CA MET A 1 61.03 -16.35 -22.78
C MET A 1 59.63 -16.42 -22.17
N ALA A 2 58.97 -17.58 -22.05
CA ALA A 2 59.32 -18.82 -21.33
C ALA A 2 59.05 -18.69 -19.82
N ASN A 3 58.26 -19.53 -19.12
CA ASN A 3 57.30 -20.61 -19.46
C ASN A 3 56.10 -20.49 -18.46
N LYS A 4 54.85 -20.98 -18.61
CA LYS A 4 54.27 -22.29 -19.03
C LYS A 4 54.65 -23.48 -18.12
N PRO A 5 53.83 -24.56 -17.93
CA PRO A 5 52.55 -24.91 -18.59
C PRO A 5 51.46 -25.74 -17.79
N PHE A 6 50.35 -26.08 -18.48
CA PHE A 6 49.49 -27.30 -18.34
C PHE A 6 48.59 -27.44 -17.07
N LEU A 7 47.54 -28.30 -17.05
CA LEU A 7 47.19 -29.47 -17.89
C LEU A 7 45.71 -29.47 -18.37
N ALA A 8 45.37 -30.34 -19.33
CA ALA A 8 44.00 -30.68 -19.75
C ALA A 8 43.87 -32.20 -19.98
N ILE A 9 42.66 -32.77 -19.82
CA ILE A 9 42.35 -34.21 -20.01
C ILE A 9 41.18 -34.37 -21.01
N LEU A 10 41.04 -35.56 -21.59
CA LEU A 10 40.27 -35.90 -22.81
C LEU A 10 39.76 -37.36 -22.72
N LEU A 11 38.79 -37.75 -23.57
CA LEU A 11 38.14 -39.10 -23.69
C LEU A 11 37.16 -39.43 -22.53
N THR A 12 36.11 -40.26 -22.67
CA THR A 12 35.53 -41.13 -23.75
C THR A 12 33.99 -41.02 -23.68
N LEU A 13 33.15 -41.12 -24.73
CA LEU A 13 32.98 -42.06 -25.86
C LEU A 13 32.19 -43.36 -25.55
N LEU A 14 31.00 -43.49 -26.16
CA LEU A 14 30.20 -44.71 -26.45
C LEU A 14 29.58 -45.54 -25.30
N MET A 15 28.23 -45.60 -25.30
CA MET A 15 27.43 -46.83 -25.11
C MET A 15 26.27 -46.86 -26.11
N LEU A 16 25.74 -48.05 -26.43
CA LEU A 16 24.73 -48.28 -27.48
C LEU A 16 23.94 -49.59 -27.19
N SER A 17 22.73 -49.73 -27.75
CA SER A 17 21.74 -50.83 -27.62
C SER A 17 20.93 -50.83 -26.31
N GLY A 18 19.67 -51.30 -26.26
CA GLY A 18 18.75 -51.85 -27.30
C GLY A 18 17.32 -51.28 -27.15
N CYS A 19 16.26 -51.71 -27.85
CA CYS A 19 15.97 -53.07 -28.36
C CYS A 19 15.08 -53.07 -29.65
N PHE A 20 14.52 -54.23 -30.05
CA PHE A 20 13.96 -54.50 -31.39
C PHE A 20 12.44 -54.76 -31.45
N GLY A 21 11.80 -54.35 -32.56
CA GLY A 21 10.61 -55.00 -33.17
C GLY A 21 9.50 -54.04 -33.62
N SER A 22 8.62 -54.34 -34.59
CA SER A 22 8.67 -55.31 -35.70
C SER A 22 7.47 -55.08 -36.66
N SER A 23 7.71 -55.09 -37.98
CA SER A 23 6.78 -55.46 -39.09
C SER A 23 5.39 -54.78 -39.26
N ASP A 24 5.19 -54.23 -40.48
CA ASP A 24 3.97 -54.26 -41.32
C ASP A 24 2.69 -53.50 -40.85
N ALA A 25 1.97 -52.71 -41.68
CA ALA A 25 2.09 -52.42 -43.12
C ALA A 25 1.31 -51.16 -43.62
N ASN A 26 1.88 -50.49 -44.63
CA ASN A 26 1.23 -49.97 -45.85
C ASN A 26 0.02 -48.99 -45.74
N THR A 27 0.31 -47.69 -45.85
CA THR A 27 -0.50 -46.72 -46.63
C THR A 27 0.42 -45.71 -47.33
N ASP A 28 0.46 -45.71 -48.67
CA ASP A 28 1.12 -44.64 -49.42
C ASP A 28 0.31 -43.34 -49.29
N VAL A 29 0.92 -42.28 -48.75
CA VAL A 29 0.45 -40.90 -48.84
C VAL A 29 1.53 -40.11 -49.59
N VAL A 30 1.12 -39.19 -50.45
CA VAL A 30 2.06 -38.31 -51.15
C VAL A 30 2.46 -37.18 -50.20
N GLU A 31 3.74 -37.14 -49.81
CA GLU A 31 4.32 -35.95 -49.20
C GLU A 31 4.56 -34.90 -50.30
N ASP A 32 3.89 -33.75 -50.19
CA ASP A 32 4.31 -32.54 -50.89
C ASP A 32 5.56 -31.98 -50.18
N GLU A 33 6.60 -31.61 -50.93
CA GLU A 33 7.75 -30.92 -50.33
C GLU A 33 7.32 -29.54 -49.79
N PRO A 34 7.62 -29.20 -48.52
CA PRO A 34 7.25 -27.92 -47.96
C PRO A 34 8.00 -26.78 -48.67
N VAL A 35 7.24 -25.86 -49.27
CA VAL A 35 7.80 -24.64 -49.85
C VAL A 35 8.40 -23.80 -48.71
N PRO A 36 9.69 -23.39 -48.79
CA PRO A 36 10.27 -22.54 -47.76
C PRO A 36 9.58 -21.18 -47.74
N ILE A 37 8.99 -20.85 -46.60
CA ILE A 37 8.43 -19.52 -46.32
C ILE A 37 9.62 -18.57 -46.13
N PRO A 38 9.74 -17.48 -46.92
CA PRO A 38 10.83 -16.51 -46.73
C PRO A 38 10.69 -15.81 -45.39
N PHE A 39 11.81 -15.47 -44.75
CA PHE A 39 11.75 -14.72 -43.50
C PHE A 39 11.20 -13.30 -43.74
N THR A 40 10.22 -12.90 -42.94
CA THR A 40 9.69 -11.52 -42.92
C THR A 40 9.59 -11.05 -41.48
N LEU A 41 9.97 -9.80 -41.23
CA LEU A 41 9.88 -9.13 -39.95
C LEU A 41 9.11 -7.81 -40.14
N THR A 42 8.08 -7.60 -39.33
CA THR A 42 7.41 -6.31 -39.13
C THR A 42 7.61 -5.86 -37.69
N ALA A 43 7.68 -4.55 -37.46
CA ALA A 43 7.99 -3.94 -36.16
C ALA A 43 7.22 -2.64 -35.98
N GLU A 44 6.60 -2.46 -34.81
CA GLU A 44 5.79 -1.29 -34.47
C GLU A 44 5.99 -0.93 -32.99
N TRP A 45 5.92 0.37 -32.64
CA TRP A 45 6.03 0.81 -31.25
C TRP A 45 4.73 0.51 -30.49
N ASP A 46 4.86 0.02 -29.27
CA ASP A 46 3.75 -0.23 -28.33
C ASP A 46 3.02 1.06 -27.93
N LYS A 47 3.73 2.20 -27.89
CA LYS A 47 3.21 3.55 -27.61
C LYS A 47 3.95 4.60 -28.45
N GLU A 48 3.26 5.58 -29.03
CA GLU A 48 3.87 6.62 -29.90
C GLU A 48 4.79 7.61 -29.15
N SER A 49 4.58 7.78 -27.85
CA SER A 49 5.36 8.64 -26.95
C SER A 49 5.07 8.27 -25.50
N ILE A 50 6.04 8.45 -24.59
CA ILE A 50 5.88 8.20 -23.15
C ILE A 50 6.29 9.46 -22.36
N THR A 51 5.53 9.79 -21.31
CA THR A 51 5.98 10.70 -20.24
C THR A 51 6.46 9.88 -19.06
N GLY A 52 7.54 10.29 -18.39
CA GLY A 52 8.05 9.62 -17.19
C GLY A 52 8.57 10.62 -16.15
N GLU A 53 8.84 10.13 -14.95
CA GLU A 53 9.45 10.92 -13.87
C GLU A 53 10.96 10.66 -13.78
N LEU A 54 11.66 11.44 -12.95
CA LEU A 54 13.11 11.34 -12.79
C LEU A 54 13.45 10.11 -11.92
N ASP A 55 14.51 9.39 -12.27
CA ASP A 55 14.96 8.15 -11.62
C ASP A 55 13.93 6.99 -11.59
N GLU A 56 12.80 7.10 -12.31
CA GLU A 56 11.85 6.00 -12.55
C GLU A 56 12.19 5.15 -13.78
N ILE A 57 11.81 3.87 -13.78
CA ILE A 57 12.12 2.94 -14.88
C ILE A 57 11.17 3.15 -16.08
N ALA A 58 11.60 3.95 -17.05
CA ALA A 58 10.86 4.19 -18.29
C ALA A 58 11.07 3.01 -19.29
N ASN A 59 10.03 2.18 -19.45
CA ASN A 59 10.03 1.03 -20.38
C ASN A 59 9.21 1.32 -21.66
N LEU A 60 9.81 1.07 -22.82
CA LEU A 60 9.19 1.21 -24.14
C LEU A 60 9.37 -0.08 -24.95
N ASN A 61 8.25 -0.69 -25.36
CA ASN A 61 8.27 -1.91 -26.16
C ASN A 61 8.15 -1.64 -27.67
N VAL A 62 8.72 -2.55 -28.45
CA VAL A 62 8.43 -2.76 -29.87
C VAL A 62 7.82 -4.13 -30.02
N LEU A 63 6.64 -4.20 -30.64
CA LEU A 63 5.98 -5.45 -31.00
C LEU A 63 6.54 -5.94 -32.33
N LEU A 64 6.77 -7.25 -32.46
CA LEU A 64 7.37 -7.87 -33.64
C LEU A 64 6.52 -9.03 -34.16
N GLU A 65 6.13 -8.96 -35.42
CA GLU A 65 5.60 -10.13 -36.13
C GLU A 65 6.71 -10.76 -36.99
N THR A 66 6.82 -12.08 -36.94
CA THR A 66 7.74 -12.84 -37.80
C THR A 66 7.02 -13.94 -38.57
N THR A 67 7.35 -14.10 -39.85
CA THR A 67 7.00 -15.32 -40.61
C THR A 67 8.27 -15.96 -41.18
N GLY A 68 8.25 -17.28 -41.37
CA GLY A 68 9.44 -18.06 -41.76
C GLY A 68 10.37 -18.38 -40.58
N VAL A 69 11.57 -18.86 -40.89
CA VAL A 69 12.61 -19.17 -39.88
C VAL A 69 13.84 -18.32 -40.18
N GLY A 70 14.16 -17.41 -39.26
CA GLY A 70 15.28 -16.47 -39.37
C GLY A 70 15.61 -15.85 -38.02
N ASP A 71 16.56 -14.92 -38.02
CA ASP A 71 17.03 -14.21 -36.82
C ASP A 71 17.29 -12.73 -37.15
N TYR A 72 17.44 -11.87 -36.14
CA TYR A 72 17.70 -10.44 -36.28
C TYR A 72 18.60 -9.90 -35.16
N SER A 73 19.35 -8.85 -35.45
CA SER A 73 20.06 -8.05 -34.45
C SER A 73 19.43 -6.66 -34.30
N VAL A 74 19.66 -6.03 -33.15
CA VAL A 74 19.10 -4.73 -32.79
C VAL A 74 20.25 -3.80 -32.40
N GLU A 75 20.26 -2.59 -32.96
CA GLU A 75 21.13 -1.48 -32.55
C GLU A 75 20.21 -0.33 -32.14
N ALA A 76 20.41 0.25 -30.95
CA ALA A 76 19.72 1.46 -30.54
C ALA A 76 20.71 2.52 -30.07
N SER A 77 20.32 3.78 -30.18
CA SER A 77 21.01 4.92 -29.58
C SER A 77 19.98 5.87 -28.97
N ILE A 78 20.10 6.08 -27.65
CA ILE A 78 19.30 7.07 -26.92
C ILE A 78 20.11 8.36 -26.82
N THR A 79 19.47 9.51 -27.03
CA THR A 79 20.08 10.83 -26.89
C THR A 79 19.24 11.73 -26.00
N HIS A 80 19.85 12.42 -25.05
CA HIS A 80 19.22 13.43 -24.19
C HIS A 80 19.80 14.80 -24.56
N SER A 81 18.93 15.80 -24.77
CA SER A 81 19.32 17.20 -25.11
C SER A 81 20.32 17.37 -26.29
N GLY A 82 20.56 16.32 -27.08
CA GLY A 82 21.50 16.28 -28.21
C GLY A 82 22.86 15.61 -27.91
N GLU A 83 23.10 15.14 -26.69
CA GLU A 83 24.24 14.27 -26.33
C GLU A 83 23.78 12.81 -26.19
N ALA A 84 24.72 11.84 -26.23
CA ALA A 84 24.40 10.42 -26.26
C ALA A 84 24.43 9.81 -24.85
N VAL A 85 23.33 9.14 -24.48
CA VAL A 85 23.14 8.46 -23.19
C VAL A 85 24.05 7.22 -23.10
N SER A 86 24.54 6.90 -21.92
CA SER A 86 25.46 5.78 -21.67
C SER A 86 24.75 4.43 -21.81
N GLN A 87 25.47 3.43 -22.31
CA GLN A 87 25.00 2.02 -22.32
C GLN A 87 24.94 1.37 -20.93
N SER A 88 25.15 2.14 -19.86
CA SER A 88 24.85 1.77 -18.47
C SER A 88 23.50 2.28 -17.96
N GLU A 89 22.90 3.25 -18.65
CA GLU A 89 21.67 3.95 -18.23
C GLU A 89 20.43 3.40 -18.95
N TYR A 90 20.62 2.55 -19.98
CA TYR A 90 19.55 1.80 -20.62
C TYR A 90 19.95 0.37 -20.95
N SER A 91 18.96 -0.53 -20.99
CA SER A 91 19.09 -1.92 -21.43
C SER A 91 18.11 -2.24 -22.57
N ILE A 92 18.43 -3.26 -23.36
CA ILE A 92 17.62 -3.70 -24.50
C ILE A 92 17.44 -5.22 -24.41
N THR A 93 16.23 -5.66 -24.12
CA THR A 93 15.89 -7.09 -24.01
C THR A 93 15.17 -7.58 -25.25
N LYS A 94 15.80 -8.48 -26.00
CA LYS A 94 15.23 -9.13 -27.18
C LYS A 94 14.45 -10.39 -26.78
N LYS A 95 13.14 -10.40 -27.00
CA LYS A 95 12.24 -11.57 -26.91
C LYS A 95 11.85 -12.03 -28.32
N THR A 96 11.19 -13.18 -28.47
CA THR A 96 10.80 -13.73 -29.79
C THR A 96 9.75 -12.87 -30.52
N THR A 97 8.91 -12.17 -29.77
CA THR A 97 7.76 -11.38 -30.25
C THR A 97 7.86 -9.90 -29.92
N SER A 98 8.92 -9.46 -29.22
CA SER A 98 9.10 -8.05 -28.87
C SER A 98 10.56 -7.68 -28.57
N ILE A 99 10.83 -6.37 -28.57
CA ILE A 99 12.04 -5.76 -28.01
C ILE A 99 11.57 -4.81 -26.91
N SER A 100 12.03 -5.00 -25.67
CA SER A 100 11.83 -4.04 -24.59
C SER A 100 13.08 -3.17 -24.45
N ILE A 101 12.90 -1.85 -24.43
CA ILE A 101 13.94 -0.85 -24.17
C ILE A 101 13.62 -0.25 -22.81
N VAL A 102 14.54 -0.41 -21.86
CA VAL A 102 14.37 0.04 -20.48
C VAL A 102 15.40 1.15 -20.22
N LEU A 103 14.95 2.34 -19.88
CA LEU A 103 15.77 3.52 -19.58
C LEU A 103 15.59 3.93 -18.12
N LEU A 104 16.68 4.27 -17.44
CA LEU A 104 16.67 4.96 -16.16
C LEU A 104 17.12 6.43 -16.40
N PRO A 105 16.22 7.42 -16.35
CA PRO A 105 16.51 8.80 -16.68
C PRO A 105 17.05 9.59 -15.48
N ASN A 106 18.24 10.15 -15.64
CA ASN A 106 18.98 10.89 -14.63
C ASN A 106 19.04 12.42 -14.85
N GLU A 107 18.46 12.93 -15.94
CA GLU A 107 18.28 14.37 -16.18
C GLU A 107 16.89 14.66 -16.76
N PRO A 108 16.12 15.64 -16.24
CA PRO A 108 14.77 15.92 -16.75
C PRO A 108 14.80 16.57 -18.14
N GLY A 109 13.90 16.15 -19.02
CA GLY A 109 13.76 16.64 -20.39
C GLY A 109 13.54 15.56 -21.44
N MET A 110 13.76 15.90 -22.71
CA MET A 110 13.48 15.01 -23.85
C MET A 110 14.61 14.01 -24.12
N TYR A 111 14.29 12.72 -23.99
CA TYR A 111 15.09 11.61 -24.49
C TYR A 111 14.54 11.15 -25.85
N VAL A 112 15.41 11.02 -26.85
CA VAL A 112 15.07 10.53 -28.20
C VAL A 112 15.71 9.16 -28.40
N ILE A 113 14.89 8.16 -28.72
CA ILE A 113 15.31 6.77 -28.92
C ILE A 113 15.29 6.48 -30.42
N ASP A 114 16.46 6.35 -31.03
CA ASP A 114 16.62 5.85 -32.40
C ASP A 114 16.94 4.35 -32.37
N LEU A 115 16.10 3.54 -33.02
CA LEU A 115 16.20 2.08 -33.07
C LEU A 115 16.39 1.59 -34.52
N THR A 116 17.36 0.71 -34.73
CA THR A 116 17.62 0.04 -36.01
C THR A 116 17.59 -1.47 -35.83
N ILE A 117 16.69 -2.14 -36.56
CA ILE A 117 16.52 -3.60 -36.53
C ILE A 117 17.04 -4.18 -37.85
N VAL A 118 17.90 -5.19 -37.73
CA VAL A 118 18.68 -5.80 -38.81
C VAL A 118 18.30 -7.28 -38.95
N PRO A 119 17.35 -7.64 -39.83
CA PRO A 119 17.00 -9.04 -40.08
C PRO A 119 18.10 -9.75 -40.89
N THR A 120 18.23 -11.08 -40.69
CA THR A 120 19.20 -11.93 -41.42
C THR A 120 18.91 -12.00 -42.92
N GLU A 121 17.63 -11.98 -43.29
CA GLU A 121 17.14 -11.76 -44.66
C GLU A 121 16.01 -10.73 -44.61
N GLY A 122 16.13 -9.63 -45.36
CA GLY A 122 15.15 -8.53 -45.37
C GLY A 122 15.79 -7.17 -45.69
N ASP A 123 14.97 -6.12 -45.65
CA ASP A 123 15.44 -4.73 -45.62
C ASP A 123 15.62 -4.26 -44.15
N LEU A 124 16.42 -3.22 -43.94
CA LEU A 124 16.66 -2.62 -42.61
C LEU A 124 15.42 -1.84 -42.15
N ILE A 125 15.01 -2.03 -40.89
CA ILE A 125 13.93 -1.26 -40.26
C ILE A 125 14.58 -0.21 -39.35
N GLY A 126 14.28 1.07 -39.56
CA GLY A 126 14.72 2.18 -38.72
C GLY A 126 13.51 2.97 -38.21
N MET A 127 13.45 3.19 -36.90
CA MET A 127 12.29 3.73 -36.20
C MET A 127 12.72 4.56 -34.99
N THR A 128 12.03 5.67 -34.74
CA THR A 128 12.38 6.64 -33.69
C THR A 128 11.19 6.81 -32.75
N ASN A 129 11.43 7.07 -31.47
CA ASN A 129 10.43 7.42 -30.44
C ASN A 129 11.01 8.46 -29.47
N THR A 130 10.19 9.02 -28.58
CA THR A 130 10.60 10.01 -27.58
C THR A 130 9.96 9.76 -26.22
N ILE A 131 10.77 9.92 -25.17
CA ILE A 131 10.33 9.95 -23.78
C ILE A 131 10.53 11.38 -23.25
N GLU A 132 9.47 11.98 -22.71
CA GLU A 132 9.52 13.30 -22.04
C GLU A 132 9.59 13.08 -20.53
N ILE A 133 10.74 13.38 -19.93
CA ILE A 133 10.92 13.32 -18.48
C ILE A 133 10.59 14.68 -17.89
N LEU A 134 9.64 14.71 -16.97
CA LEU A 134 9.15 15.95 -16.36
C LEU A 134 10.16 16.53 -15.36
N LEU A 135 10.06 17.83 -15.08
CA LEU A 135 10.80 18.46 -13.99
C LEU A 135 10.16 18.06 -12.65
N PRO A 136 10.91 17.54 -11.67
CA PRO A 136 10.39 17.29 -10.33
C PRO A 136 9.79 18.56 -9.68
N GLU A 137 8.62 18.44 -9.05
CA GLU A 137 7.98 19.53 -8.30
C GLU A 137 8.19 19.31 -6.79
N GLU A 138 9.17 20.00 -6.20
CA GLU A 138 9.72 19.68 -4.84
C GLU A 138 8.90 20.29 -3.67
N GLY A 139 7.70 20.79 -3.96
CA GLY A 139 6.82 21.45 -3.00
C GLY A 139 7.25 22.88 -2.65
N THR A 140 7.12 23.26 -1.37
CA THR A 140 7.46 24.61 -0.89
C THR A 140 8.26 24.59 0.41
N THR A 141 9.24 25.47 0.58
CA THR A 141 10.02 25.57 1.82
C THR A 141 9.16 26.13 2.95
N SER A 142 9.21 25.50 4.13
CA SER A 142 8.57 26.00 5.35
C SER A 142 9.40 25.67 6.60
N ILE A 143 9.35 26.51 7.63
CA ILE A 143 10.13 26.33 8.87
C ILE A 143 9.20 26.13 10.07
N VAL A 144 9.45 25.09 10.87
CA VAL A 144 8.80 24.83 12.16
C VAL A 144 9.80 25.13 13.28
N ALA A 145 9.49 26.09 14.16
CA ALA A 145 10.35 26.49 15.27
C ALA A 145 9.55 27.10 16.43
N PRO A 146 9.98 26.96 17.70
CA PRO A 146 9.27 27.51 18.85
C PRO A 146 9.34 29.05 18.89
N GLN A 147 8.22 29.70 19.20
CA GLN A 147 8.15 31.18 19.22
C GLN A 147 8.83 31.82 20.45
N PHE A 148 8.89 31.09 21.56
CA PHE A 148 9.44 31.53 22.85
C PHE A 148 10.22 30.40 23.53
N LEU A 149 11.28 30.77 24.26
CA LEU A 149 12.20 29.88 24.97
C LEU A 149 12.60 30.53 26.30
N VAL A 150 12.78 29.72 27.34
CA VAL A 150 13.26 30.15 28.67
C VAL A 150 14.44 29.28 29.05
N VAL A 151 15.51 29.89 29.57
CA VAL A 151 16.77 29.22 29.93
C VAL A 151 17.13 29.56 31.37
N GLU A 152 17.85 28.66 32.03
CA GLU A 152 18.46 28.86 33.37
C GLU A 152 19.95 28.46 33.33
N ALA A 153 20.64 28.74 32.21
CA ALA A 153 22.01 28.30 31.92
C ALA A 153 22.72 29.19 30.88
N ALA A 154 24.06 29.23 30.92
CA ALA A 154 24.92 30.04 30.04
C ALA A 154 24.83 29.72 28.53
N MET A 155 24.20 28.61 28.16
CA MET A 155 23.95 28.20 26.77
C MET A 155 22.61 27.47 26.64
N ILE A 156 21.97 27.57 25.47
CA ILE A 156 20.83 26.70 25.10
C ILE A 156 20.97 26.19 23.68
N VAL A 157 20.45 24.99 23.44
CA VAL A 157 20.27 24.41 22.11
C VAL A 157 18.92 24.88 21.56
N LEU A 158 18.95 25.67 20.50
CA LEU A 158 17.78 26.09 19.74
C LEU A 158 17.50 25.03 18.67
N GLN A 159 16.32 24.42 18.73
CA GLN A 159 15.90 23.33 17.84
C GLN A 159 14.68 23.72 17.00
N GLY A 160 14.56 23.10 15.83
CA GLY A 160 13.43 23.25 14.90
C GLY A 160 13.65 22.38 13.67
N GLN A 161 12.80 22.53 12.66
CA GLN A 161 12.83 21.74 11.42
C GLN A 161 12.55 22.61 10.20
N VAL A 162 13.22 22.33 9.09
CA VAL A 162 12.87 22.82 7.74
C VAL A 162 12.13 21.69 7.03
N LEU A 163 11.02 22.02 6.38
CA LEU A 163 10.20 21.11 5.61
C LEU A 163 10.31 21.48 4.12
N HIS A 164 10.85 20.56 3.33
CA HIS A 164 10.98 20.58 1.87
C HIS A 164 11.09 19.13 1.38
N GLN A 165 10.82 18.84 0.11
CA GLN A 165 10.96 17.47 -0.41
C GLN A 165 12.44 17.08 -0.59
N ALA A 166 13.22 17.92 -1.28
CA ALA A 166 14.67 17.76 -1.41
C ALA A 166 15.41 18.53 -0.30
N LEU A 167 15.62 17.91 0.87
CA LEU A 167 16.25 18.57 2.03
C LEU A 167 17.75 18.84 1.85
N GLU A 168 18.47 18.01 1.10
CA GLU A 168 19.91 18.19 0.82
C GLU A 168 20.22 19.50 0.07
N THR A 169 19.24 20.05 -0.65
CA THR A 169 19.33 21.32 -1.37
C THR A 169 19.20 22.55 -0.46
N CYS A 170 18.72 22.36 0.77
CA CYS A 170 18.33 23.45 1.66
C CYS A 170 19.54 24.25 2.17
N THR A 171 19.61 25.52 1.80
CA THR A 171 20.50 26.49 2.43
C THR A 171 19.75 27.23 3.54
N SER A 172 20.13 27.01 4.79
CA SER A 172 19.50 27.69 5.94
C SER A 172 20.48 28.52 6.77
N VAL A 173 19.98 29.62 7.33
CA VAL A 173 20.76 30.60 8.10
C VAL A 173 19.98 31.10 9.32
N ILE A 174 20.73 31.56 10.32
CA ILE A 174 20.22 32.07 11.59
C ILE A 174 20.80 33.47 11.86
N GLU A 175 19.89 34.43 12.08
CA GLU A 175 20.15 35.85 12.33
C GLU A 175 19.89 36.17 13.81
N ILE A 176 20.94 36.41 14.59
CA ILE A 176 20.87 36.70 16.03
C ILE A 176 20.94 38.22 16.26
N SER A 177 20.04 38.78 17.08
CA SER A 177 20.09 40.19 17.46
C SER A 177 21.07 40.44 18.62
N GLU A 178 21.96 41.42 18.48
CA GLU A 178 22.87 41.89 19.53
C GLU A 178 22.35 43.17 20.21
N GLU A 179 22.83 43.45 21.43
CA GLU A 179 22.42 44.63 22.22
C GLU A 179 22.71 45.99 21.53
N ASP A 180 23.77 46.08 20.70
CA ASP A 180 24.08 47.30 19.91
C ASP A 180 23.27 47.38 18.60
N SER A 181 22.20 46.59 18.47
CA SER A 181 21.31 46.52 17.28
C SER A 181 22.03 46.09 15.99
N SER A 182 23.19 45.44 16.10
CA SER A 182 23.77 44.63 15.02
C SER A 182 23.08 43.27 14.92
N VAL A 183 23.10 42.67 13.73
CA VAL A 183 22.62 41.31 13.48
C VAL A 183 23.80 40.44 13.09
N THR A 184 23.94 39.29 13.74
CA THR A 184 24.96 38.28 13.45
C THR A 184 24.32 37.16 12.65
N THR A 185 24.69 36.98 11.39
CA THR A 185 24.16 35.93 10.50
C THR A 185 25.14 34.76 10.42
N ASN A 186 24.71 33.58 10.84
CA ASN A 186 25.47 32.33 10.77
C ASN A 186 24.75 31.30 9.88
N THR A 187 25.49 30.36 9.31
CA THR A 187 24.92 29.18 8.63
C THR A 187 24.32 28.22 9.67
N LEU A 188 23.12 27.71 9.38
CA LEU A 188 22.38 26.80 10.25
C LEU A 188 22.47 25.40 9.62
N PRO A 189 23.17 24.42 10.24
CA PRO A 189 23.26 23.07 9.71
C PRO A 189 21.92 22.35 9.88
N LEU A 190 21.52 21.63 8.83
CA LEU A 190 20.39 20.71 8.82
C LEU A 190 20.92 19.28 8.91
N GLN A 191 20.16 18.41 9.56
CA GLN A 191 20.31 16.96 9.49
C GLN A 191 19.41 16.41 8.36
N ASP A 192 19.56 15.12 8.07
CA ASP A 192 18.91 14.44 6.94
C ASP A 192 17.36 14.44 7.06
N ASP A 193 16.83 14.53 8.28
CA ASP A 193 15.39 14.70 8.58
C ASP A 193 14.90 16.17 8.50
N GLY A 194 15.76 17.09 8.08
CA GLY A 194 15.50 18.52 8.02
C GLY A 194 15.53 19.22 9.38
N SER A 195 15.82 18.51 10.48
CA SER A 195 15.96 19.13 11.79
C SER A 195 17.24 19.98 11.87
N PHE A 196 17.20 21.05 12.64
CA PHE A 196 18.37 21.85 12.97
C PHE A 196 18.56 21.98 14.47
N SER A 197 19.82 22.10 14.87
CA SER A 197 20.26 22.25 16.26
C SER A 197 21.35 23.32 16.29
N TYR A 198 21.08 24.45 16.95
CA TYR A 198 22.01 25.57 17.04
C TYR A 198 22.26 25.98 18.49
N ILE A 199 23.51 25.91 18.94
CA ILE A 199 23.89 26.32 20.30
C ILE A 199 24.02 27.84 20.36
N LEU A 200 23.14 28.49 21.11
CA LEU A 200 23.29 29.88 21.54
C LEU A 200 24.17 29.89 22.80
N THR A 201 25.34 30.53 22.71
CA THR A 201 26.27 30.75 23.83
C THR A 201 26.16 32.18 24.39
N ASP A 202 26.95 32.48 25.42
CA ASP A 202 27.09 33.82 26.00
C ASP A 202 25.75 34.37 26.54
N LEU A 203 24.88 33.46 27.03
CA LEU A 203 23.57 33.80 27.59
C LEU A 203 23.69 34.31 29.02
N ASP A 204 24.64 33.78 29.80
CA ASP A 204 25.01 34.24 31.13
C ASP A 204 25.34 35.75 31.18
N VAL A 205 25.84 36.29 30.06
CA VAL A 205 26.16 37.72 29.92
C VAL A 205 24.92 38.59 29.58
N ARG A 206 23.81 37.99 29.12
CA ARG A 206 22.62 38.69 28.62
C ARG A 206 21.56 38.87 29.71
N THR A 207 21.26 40.12 30.05
CA THR A 207 20.29 40.46 31.11
C THR A 207 18.91 40.90 30.60
N GLU A 208 18.71 40.94 29.28
CA GLU A 208 17.43 41.29 28.65
C GLU A 208 17.02 40.26 27.58
N THR A 209 15.70 40.13 27.37
CA THR A 209 15.11 39.26 26.36
C THR A 209 15.44 39.71 24.94
N PHE A 210 16.05 38.83 24.14
CA PHE A 210 16.41 39.09 22.74
C PHE A 210 15.69 38.13 21.79
N PHE A 211 15.83 38.38 20.48
CA PHE A 211 15.20 37.58 19.44
C PHE A 211 16.20 37.01 18.42
N VAL A 212 15.81 35.91 17.80
CA VAL A 212 16.58 35.17 16.79
C VAL A 212 15.66 34.88 15.62
N ARG A 213 16.14 35.07 14.38
CA ARG A 213 15.40 34.79 13.15
C ARG A 213 16.05 33.65 12.39
N THR A 214 15.26 32.67 11.95
CA THR A 214 15.70 31.58 11.07
C THR A 214 15.13 31.78 9.68
N SER A 215 15.87 31.44 8.63
CA SER A 215 15.39 31.45 7.24
C SER A 215 16.06 30.37 6.41
N ALA A 216 15.31 29.77 5.49
CA ALA A 216 15.75 28.67 4.64
C ALA A 216 15.32 28.91 3.20
N VAL A 217 16.14 28.43 2.27
CA VAL A 217 15.91 28.43 0.82
C VAL A 217 16.27 27.06 0.28
N CYS A 218 15.31 26.34 -0.30
CA CYS A 218 15.48 24.97 -0.80
C CYS A 218 14.95 24.82 -2.23
N GLY A 219 15.36 23.75 -2.92
CA GLY A 219 14.97 23.40 -4.28
C GLY A 219 16.17 23.30 -5.23
N GLU A 220 16.31 22.17 -5.92
CA GLU A 220 17.25 21.98 -7.03
C GLU A 220 16.63 22.44 -8.36
N TYR A 221 15.37 22.07 -8.59
CA TYR A 221 14.61 22.39 -9.80
C TYR A 221 13.62 23.54 -9.57
N THR A 222 13.10 23.67 -8.35
CA THR A 222 11.97 24.52 -7.95
C THR A 222 12.25 25.31 -6.66
N VAL A 223 13.11 26.34 -6.75
CA VAL A 223 13.59 27.11 -5.59
C VAL A 223 12.49 27.90 -4.85
N THR A 224 12.38 27.72 -3.53
CA THR A 224 11.41 28.39 -2.63
C THR A 224 12.04 28.87 -1.29
N GLU A 225 11.39 29.75 -0.52
CA GLU A 225 11.95 30.35 0.74
C GLU A 225 10.91 30.60 1.87
N ASP A 226 11.31 30.50 3.16
CA ASP A 226 10.52 30.90 4.36
C ASP A 226 11.41 31.49 5.49
N SER A 227 10.83 32.18 6.47
CA SER A 227 11.54 32.66 7.68
C SER A 227 10.65 32.87 8.93
N LYS A 228 11.18 32.57 10.13
CA LYS A 228 10.47 32.68 11.44
C LYS A 228 11.31 33.43 12.50
N ASN A 229 10.67 33.88 13.59
CA ASN A 229 11.31 34.60 14.71
C ASN A 229 11.04 33.93 16.08
N ILE A 230 12.04 33.94 16.98
CA ILE A 230 12.16 33.17 18.24
C ILE A 230 12.68 34.10 19.38
N THR A 231 12.43 33.79 20.68
CA THR A 231 12.63 34.72 21.84
C THR A 231 13.23 34.03 23.11
N ILE A 232 14.17 34.62 23.90
CA ILE A 232 15.05 33.90 24.92
C ILE A 232 15.23 34.62 26.33
N ILE A 233 15.55 33.93 27.47
CA ILE A 233 15.75 34.37 28.92
C ILE A 233 16.78 33.48 29.72
N VAL A 234 17.44 33.83 30.88
CA VAL A 234 18.67 33.11 31.48
C VAL A 234 18.95 33.18 33.05
N GLU A 235 19.67 32.22 33.73
CA GLU A 235 20.28 32.19 35.14
C GLU A 235 21.54 31.19 35.35
N GLU A 236 22.01 30.81 36.59
CA GLU A 236 23.40 30.28 36.99
C GLU A 236 23.57 29.06 38.03
N ASN A 237 24.70 28.26 38.07
CA ASN A 237 25.18 27.37 39.23
C ASN A 237 26.69 26.82 39.16
N ASN A 238 27.28 26.06 40.16
CA ASN A 238 28.75 25.78 40.36
C ASN A 238 29.26 24.37 40.90
N ASP A 239 30.61 24.16 40.94
CA ASP A 239 31.51 23.00 41.27
C ASP A 239 32.25 23.03 42.67
N ALA A 240 33.04 22.01 43.08
CA ALA A 240 33.40 21.65 44.48
C ALA A 240 34.89 21.72 44.98
N ASP A 241 35.73 20.68 44.83
CA ASP A 241 36.98 20.49 45.61
C ASP A 241 38.28 21.01 44.94
N GLY A 242 38.38 20.85 43.62
CA GLY A 242 39.32 21.57 42.75
C GLY A 242 40.65 20.90 42.43
N ASP A 243 40.78 19.57 42.54
CA ASP A 243 42.03 18.89 42.13
C ASP A 243 42.27 18.86 40.60
N GLY A 244 41.20 18.93 39.81
CA GLY A 244 41.20 18.91 38.34
C GLY A 244 40.33 17.82 37.71
N ILE A 245 39.81 16.89 38.51
CA ILE A 245 38.80 15.88 38.16
C ILE A 245 37.42 16.39 38.66
N GLN A 246 36.33 15.95 38.03
CA GLN A 246 34.97 16.19 38.53
C GLN A 246 34.55 15.03 39.45
N ASP A 247 33.78 15.32 40.51
CA ASP A 247 33.30 14.41 41.58
C ASP A 247 32.81 13.00 41.14
N SER A 248 32.49 12.82 39.86
CA SER A 248 31.92 11.60 39.27
C SER A 248 32.92 10.52 38.86
N VAL A 249 34.24 10.80 38.76
CA VAL A 249 35.23 9.86 38.16
C VAL A 249 36.56 9.70 38.90
N ASP A 250 36.62 10.00 40.21
CA ASP A 250 37.77 9.66 41.07
C ASP A 250 37.43 8.49 42.03
N LEU A 251 38.44 7.68 42.36
CA LEU A 251 38.38 6.61 43.37
C LEU A 251 38.66 7.11 44.79
N CYS A 252 39.23 8.31 44.95
CA CYS A 252 39.50 8.95 46.25
C CYS A 252 38.92 10.39 46.41
N PRO A 253 37.63 10.67 46.09
CA PRO A 253 37.05 12.01 45.87
C PRO A 253 36.81 12.88 47.13
N ASP A 254 37.64 12.71 48.16
CA ASP A 254 37.76 13.55 49.37
C ASP A 254 39.26 13.57 49.79
N GLY A 255 40.15 13.47 48.78
CA GLY A 255 41.54 13.02 48.90
C GLY A 255 42.61 14.12 49.02
N TYR A 256 43.85 13.78 48.67
CA TYR A 256 45.00 14.68 48.76
C TYR A 256 45.14 15.61 47.52
N GLY A 257 44.14 16.45 47.26
CA GLY A 257 44.09 17.37 46.10
C GLY A 257 44.99 18.62 46.19
N GLU A 258 44.66 19.68 45.42
CA GLU A 258 45.51 20.88 45.26
C GLU A 258 45.90 21.52 46.62
N SER A 259 45.01 21.44 47.62
CA SER A 259 45.23 22.06 48.93
C SER A 259 46.35 21.42 49.77
N ASP A 260 46.67 20.13 49.53
CA ASP A 260 47.79 19.41 50.14
C ASP A 260 49.01 19.28 49.21
N GLY A 261 48.85 19.60 47.91
CA GLY A 261 49.95 19.81 46.96
C GLY A 261 50.46 18.54 46.27
N TRP A 262 49.59 17.55 46.06
CA TRP A 262 49.85 16.36 45.24
C TRP A 262 49.03 16.39 43.94
N ALA A 263 49.46 15.60 42.96
CA ALA A 263 48.74 15.25 41.73
C ALA A 263 49.36 13.95 41.15
N SER A 264 48.53 13.06 40.60
CA SER A 264 48.98 11.73 40.13
C SER A 264 50.06 11.81 39.04
N ASN A 265 51.05 10.89 39.10
CA ASN A 265 52.10 10.74 38.08
C ASN A 265 52.90 9.42 38.23
N ALA A 266 53.33 8.88 37.08
CA ALA A 266 54.02 7.60 36.89
C ALA A 266 55.48 7.49 37.42
N GLN A 267 55.79 8.10 38.57
CA GLN A 267 57.06 7.90 39.32
C GLN A 267 56.87 7.66 40.82
N SER A 268 55.63 7.55 41.29
CA SER A 268 55.28 7.11 42.64
C SER A 268 54.11 6.12 42.66
N ASP A 269 53.72 5.68 41.48
CA ASP A 269 52.54 4.90 41.12
C ASP A 269 52.99 4.18 39.82
N VAL A 270 53.42 2.92 39.92
CA VAL A 270 54.13 2.22 38.82
C VAL A 270 53.16 1.62 37.79
N ASP A 271 51.96 1.23 38.21
CA ASP A 271 50.88 0.68 37.39
C ASP A 271 49.69 1.64 37.16
N GLN A 272 49.63 2.79 37.86
CA GLN A 272 48.75 3.95 37.59
C GLN A 272 47.26 3.76 37.88
N ASP A 273 46.92 3.45 39.14
CA ASP A 273 45.54 3.39 39.63
C ASP A 273 45.09 4.61 40.48
N GLY A 274 46.03 5.50 40.85
CA GLY A 274 45.79 6.65 41.74
C GLY A 274 46.31 6.47 43.18
N CYS A 275 46.82 5.28 43.54
CA CYS A 275 47.45 4.99 44.83
C CYS A 275 48.97 5.25 44.79
N ARG A 276 49.77 4.52 45.61
CA ARG A 276 51.20 4.85 45.81
C ARG A 276 52.05 3.71 46.39
N ASP A 277 52.85 3.02 45.57
CA ASP A 277 53.55 1.74 45.86
C ASP A 277 54.43 1.68 47.14
N PHE A 278 54.96 2.80 47.63
CA PHE A 278 56.10 2.80 48.56
C PHE A 278 55.87 2.12 49.93
N ASP A 279 54.63 1.96 50.40
CA ASP A 279 54.35 1.67 51.82
C ASP A 279 53.70 0.29 52.14
N GLU A 280 53.53 -0.67 51.21
CA GLU A 280 52.84 -1.97 51.53
C GLU A 280 53.52 -3.32 51.08
N ASP A 281 54.00 -3.53 49.85
CA ASP A 281 54.19 -4.90 49.25
C ASP A 281 55.65 -5.46 49.04
N LEU A 282 55.82 -6.78 48.72
CA LEU A 282 57.05 -7.58 48.94
C LEU A 282 57.28 -8.88 48.07
N ASP A 283 58.09 -8.84 46.99
CA ASP A 283 58.85 -10.00 46.40
C ASP A 283 60.02 -9.53 45.51
N ASP A 284 61.15 -10.27 45.44
CA ASP A 284 62.48 -9.68 45.13
C ASP A 284 63.26 -10.20 43.88
N ASP A 285 63.41 -11.51 43.60
CA ASP A 285 64.20 -11.99 42.43
C ASP A 285 63.68 -13.22 41.62
N ASN A 286 62.76 -14.01 42.18
CA ASN A 286 61.83 -14.88 41.43
C ASN A 286 62.41 -16.06 40.61
N ASP A 287 63.40 -16.80 41.13
CA ASP A 287 63.84 -18.09 40.54
C ASP A 287 63.14 -19.35 41.09
N GLY A 288 62.21 -19.20 42.04
CA GLY A 288 61.16 -20.17 42.37
C GLY A 288 61.36 -20.99 43.65
N ILE A 289 62.59 -21.13 44.18
CA ILE A 289 62.84 -21.86 45.44
C ILE A 289 63.39 -20.90 46.51
N LEU A 290 62.49 -20.42 47.38
CA LEU A 290 62.80 -19.60 48.57
C LEU A 290 64.09 -20.05 49.28
N ASP A 291 65.03 -19.11 49.48
CA ASP A 291 66.36 -19.06 50.15
C ASP A 291 66.94 -20.23 51.00
N ALA A 292 66.16 -21.24 51.38
CA ALA A 292 66.45 -22.16 52.48
C ALA A 292 66.56 -23.66 52.10
N ASN A 293 66.21 -24.07 50.86
CA ASN A 293 65.88 -25.47 50.55
C ASN A 293 66.72 -26.20 49.46
N ASP A 294 67.71 -25.57 48.81
CA ASP A 294 68.56 -26.23 47.78
C ASP A 294 69.44 -27.37 48.34
N GLY A 295 69.48 -28.51 47.63
CA GLY A 295 70.28 -29.70 47.95
C GLY A 295 71.68 -29.72 47.31
N CYS A 296 71.88 -28.95 46.24
CA CYS A 296 73.11 -28.90 45.44
C CYS A 296 73.82 -27.54 45.67
N THR A 297 74.49 -26.96 44.67
CA THR A 297 74.83 -25.52 44.69
C THR A 297 75.12 -25.05 43.27
N SER A 298 74.11 -24.45 42.64
CA SER A 298 74.06 -24.13 41.21
C SER A 298 74.85 -22.86 40.82
N THR A 299 74.76 -22.44 39.55
CA THR A 299 75.42 -21.24 39.02
C THR A 299 74.42 -20.39 38.24
N LEU A 300 74.35 -19.09 38.53
CA LEU A 300 73.51 -18.10 37.84
C LEU A 300 73.46 -18.31 36.32
N GLY A 301 72.27 -18.61 35.81
CA GLY A 301 72.02 -18.91 34.39
C GLY A 301 71.59 -20.35 34.09
N TRP A 302 71.35 -21.17 35.12
CA TRP A 302 70.58 -22.42 35.06
C TRP A 302 69.72 -22.53 36.33
N THR A 303 68.66 -23.33 36.28
CA THR A 303 67.71 -23.63 37.38
C THR A 303 67.65 -25.15 37.53
N SER A 304 67.34 -25.69 38.73
CA SER A 304 66.92 -27.11 38.81
C SER A 304 65.57 -27.20 38.13
N THR A 305 65.43 -28.11 37.17
CA THR A 305 64.29 -28.20 36.27
C THR A 305 64.01 -29.64 35.91
N GLN A 306 62.72 -29.99 35.90
CA GLN A 306 62.16 -31.29 35.51
C GLN A 306 62.53 -31.73 34.06
N GLU A 307 63.22 -30.89 33.29
CA GLU A 307 63.76 -31.15 31.95
C GLU A 307 65.20 -31.72 31.95
N ASN A 308 65.86 -31.83 33.10
CA ASN A 308 67.26 -32.27 33.24
C ASN A 308 67.62 -32.78 34.65
N ASP A 309 66.61 -33.23 35.39
CA ASP A 309 66.61 -33.70 36.80
C ASP A 309 65.18 -34.25 37.07
N ARG A 310 64.73 -35.28 36.30
CA ARG A 310 63.28 -35.61 36.17
C ARG A 310 62.64 -36.02 37.50
N ASP A 311 63.28 -36.88 38.30
CA ASP A 311 62.83 -37.27 39.65
C ASP A 311 63.17 -36.23 40.75
N GLN A 312 63.93 -35.19 40.40
CA GLN A 312 64.31 -34.04 41.23
C GLN A 312 65.14 -34.39 42.50
N ASP A 313 65.98 -35.44 42.42
CA ASP A 313 67.07 -35.73 43.37
C ASP A 313 68.15 -34.61 43.44
N GLY A 314 68.34 -33.85 42.36
CA GLY A 314 69.40 -32.85 42.19
C GLY A 314 70.53 -33.28 41.24
N CYS A 315 70.24 -34.22 40.32
CA CYS A 315 71.17 -34.85 39.37
C CYS A 315 70.73 -34.60 37.91
N HIS A 316 71.33 -35.26 36.91
CA HIS A 316 71.05 -34.95 35.50
C HIS A 316 71.00 -36.20 34.59
N ASP A 317 69.78 -36.51 34.18
CA ASP A 317 69.26 -37.71 33.49
C ASP A 317 70.18 -38.21 32.37
N ASP A 318 70.30 -37.40 31.31
CA ASP A 318 71.08 -37.48 30.04
C ASP A 318 72.56 -37.94 30.14
N SER A 319 73.04 -38.25 31.35
CA SER A 319 74.42 -38.62 31.66
C SER A 319 74.61 -39.83 32.57
N ASN A 320 73.65 -40.24 33.41
CA ASN A 320 73.88 -41.28 34.43
C ASN A 320 72.68 -42.17 34.84
N ASP A 321 71.45 -41.99 34.32
CA ASP A 321 70.32 -42.88 34.63
C ASP A 321 69.90 -43.83 33.48
N ASP A 322 69.01 -44.78 33.79
CA ASP A 322 68.49 -45.85 32.90
C ASP A 322 67.00 -46.21 33.27
N ASP A 323 66.24 -45.33 33.94
CA ASP A 323 64.91 -45.57 34.57
C ASP A 323 64.29 -44.21 34.99
N ASP A 324 64.09 -43.32 34.01
CA ASP A 324 64.17 -41.85 34.21
C ASP A 324 62.99 -41.20 34.99
N ASP A 325 61.90 -41.93 35.21
CA ASP A 325 60.80 -41.56 36.15
C ASP A 325 60.64 -42.50 37.36
N GLY A 326 61.12 -43.75 37.24
CA GLY A 326 61.09 -44.78 38.27
C GLY A 326 59.73 -45.43 38.55
N ASP A 327 58.77 -45.44 37.60
CA ASP A 327 57.48 -46.16 37.78
C ASP A 327 57.67 -47.70 37.86
N GLY A 328 58.50 -48.27 36.98
CA GLY A 328 58.82 -49.70 36.93
C GLY A 328 58.29 -50.49 35.71
N ILE A 329 57.74 -49.82 34.70
CA ILE A 329 57.81 -50.21 33.29
C ILE A 329 59.28 -50.04 32.82
N LEU A 330 59.54 -49.88 31.52
CA LEU A 330 60.85 -49.59 30.93
C LEU A 330 60.59 -48.86 29.62
N ASP A 331 61.28 -47.75 29.40
CA ASP A 331 61.25 -46.84 28.22
C ASP A 331 61.20 -47.57 26.86
N VAL A 332 61.77 -48.77 26.72
CA VAL A 332 61.65 -49.56 25.48
C VAL A 332 60.26 -50.16 25.19
N ASN A 333 59.29 -50.02 26.09
CA ASN A 333 57.87 -50.40 25.89
C ASN A 333 56.89 -49.39 26.52
N ASP A 334 57.34 -48.19 26.88
CA ASP A 334 56.49 -47.14 27.43
C ASP A 334 56.03 -46.16 26.35
N ALA A 335 54.88 -45.54 26.53
CA ALA A 335 54.41 -44.42 25.73
C ALA A 335 54.85 -43.07 26.33
N CYS A 336 54.85 -42.96 27.66
CA CYS A 336 55.24 -41.79 28.45
C CYS A 336 56.68 -41.94 28.99
N LEU A 337 57.65 -42.09 28.06
CA LEU A 337 59.09 -42.33 28.32
C LEU A 337 59.76 -41.46 29.39
N ASP A 338 59.28 -40.23 29.55
CA ASP A 338 59.82 -39.19 30.45
C ASP A 338 58.73 -38.85 31.49
N GLY A 339 58.16 -39.86 32.16
CA GLY A 339 56.83 -39.82 32.78
C GLY A 339 56.73 -39.32 34.22
N GLU A 340 55.55 -39.49 34.82
CA GLU A 340 55.24 -39.13 36.20
C GLU A 340 56.01 -40.05 37.15
N ILE A 341 56.47 -39.50 38.26
CA ILE A 341 57.62 -40.12 38.94
C ILE A 341 57.18 -41.07 40.06
N ASN A 342 57.76 -42.29 40.06
CA ASN A 342 57.66 -43.27 41.16
C ASN A 342 56.22 -43.76 41.50
N TRP A 343 55.32 -43.87 40.52
CA TRP A 343 53.98 -44.50 40.66
C TRP A 343 53.95 -45.93 40.05
N PRO A 344 52.83 -46.67 40.09
CA PRO A 344 52.75 -47.99 39.44
C PRO A 344 51.61 -48.13 38.41
N ALA A 345 51.96 -48.34 37.14
CA ALA A 345 51.05 -48.70 36.05
C ALA A 345 50.10 -49.88 36.40
N ASN A 346 48.79 -49.61 36.38
CA ASN A 346 47.70 -50.60 36.44
C ASN A 346 46.30 -49.97 36.17
N LEU A 347 45.36 -50.79 35.63
CA LEU A 347 43.89 -50.68 35.39
C LEU A 347 42.96 -49.88 36.36
N TYR A 348 43.47 -48.93 37.11
CA TYR A 348 42.77 -47.94 37.94
C TYR A 348 43.33 -46.51 37.75
N ASN A 349 44.48 -46.40 37.08
CA ASN A 349 45.27 -45.19 36.89
C ASN A 349 46.22 -45.39 35.67
N ASP A 350 45.73 -46.17 34.70
CA ASP A 350 46.35 -46.71 33.49
C ASP A 350 45.25 -47.63 32.85
N TRP A 351 44.24 -47.01 32.24
CA TRP A 351 42.96 -47.65 31.84
C TRP A 351 43.11 -48.54 30.59
N ASP A 352 43.92 -48.14 29.62
CA ASP A 352 44.16 -48.88 28.39
C ASP A 352 45.35 -49.87 28.49
N GLN A 353 46.37 -49.55 29.30
CA GLN A 353 47.66 -50.25 29.51
C GLN A 353 48.80 -49.95 28.51
N ASP A 354 49.01 -48.68 28.14
CA ASP A 354 50.17 -48.23 27.34
C ASP A 354 51.41 -47.77 28.15
N GLY A 355 51.24 -47.34 29.40
CA GLY A 355 52.30 -46.85 30.30
C GLY A 355 52.04 -45.44 30.88
N CYS A 356 51.26 -44.61 30.19
CA CYS A 356 50.91 -43.27 30.64
C CYS A 356 49.97 -43.26 31.87
N ASN A 357 49.95 -42.14 32.61
CA ASN A 357 49.05 -41.98 33.76
C ASN A 357 47.74 -41.26 33.41
N ASP A 358 46.61 -41.97 33.53
CA ASP A 358 45.23 -41.47 33.35
C ASP A 358 44.98 -40.01 33.80
N LEU A 359 45.56 -39.61 34.95
CA LEU A 359 45.18 -38.37 35.63
C LEU A 359 46.10 -37.19 35.31
N LEU A 360 47.26 -37.44 34.68
CA LEU A 360 48.39 -36.52 34.69
C LEU A 360 49.16 -36.42 33.37
N GLU A 361 49.20 -37.49 32.56
CA GLU A 361 50.07 -37.58 31.39
C GLU A 361 49.44 -38.24 30.16
N ASP A 362 48.51 -39.17 30.36
CA ASP A 362 47.59 -39.50 29.28
C ASP A 362 46.67 -38.30 28.99
N ILE A 363 46.21 -38.21 27.76
CA ILE A 363 45.26 -37.22 27.26
C ILE A 363 44.16 -37.85 26.39
N ASP A 364 44.18 -39.17 26.19
CA ASP A 364 43.22 -39.98 25.42
C ASP A 364 43.09 -41.29 26.21
N ASP A 365 42.52 -41.17 27.43
CA ASP A 365 42.48 -42.16 28.53
C ASP A 365 42.05 -43.58 28.06
N ASP A 366 41.33 -43.65 26.95
CA ASP A 366 40.63 -44.77 26.33
C ASP A 366 41.33 -45.27 25.03
N ASN A 367 42.16 -44.43 24.42
CA ASN A 367 42.88 -44.61 23.14
C ASN A 367 41.93 -44.76 21.93
N ASP A 368 41.00 -43.82 21.77
CA ASP A 368 40.11 -43.70 20.61
C ASP A 368 40.41 -42.52 19.66
N GLY A 369 41.27 -41.60 20.07
CA GLY A 369 41.71 -40.48 19.25
C GLY A 369 40.91 -39.18 19.40
N GLU A 370 39.89 -39.10 20.26
CA GLU A 370 39.50 -37.81 20.86
C GLU A 370 40.18 -37.61 22.22
N PRO A 371 40.81 -36.46 22.51
CA PRO A 371 41.40 -36.23 23.81
C PRO A 371 40.38 -35.95 24.93
N ASP A 372 40.66 -36.38 26.16
CA ASP A 372 39.89 -36.17 27.41
C ASP A 372 39.33 -34.76 27.66
N ALA A 373 39.97 -33.75 27.07
CA ALA A 373 39.62 -32.33 27.23
C ALA A 373 38.56 -31.86 26.21
N THR A 374 38.29 -32.65 25.17
CA THR A 374 37.25 -32.47 24.16
C THR A 374 36.29 -33.66 24.05
N ASP A 375 36.65 -34.83 24.59
CA ASP A 375 35.79 -36.00 24.70
C ASP A 375 34.68 -35.84 25.76
N THR A 376 33.44 -36.18 25.41
CA THR A 376 32.28 -36.22 26.33
C THR A 376 32.28 -37.44 27.25
N CYS A 377 32.92 -38.55 26.87
CA CYS A 377 33.02 -39.77 27.67
C CYS A 377 34.45 -40.38 27.82
N PRO A 378 35.44 -39.65 28.41
CA PRO A 378 36.88 -40.02 28.55
C PRO A 378 37.26 -41.40 29.10
N LYS A 379 36.32 -42.23 29.59
CA LYS A 379 36.58 -43.63 29.96
C LYS A 379 35.49 -44.55 29.43
N GLY A 380 35.25 -44.42 28.12
CA GLY A 380 34.27 -45.16 27.36
C GLY A 380 34.73 -46.55 26.93
N ARG A 381 34.83 -46.75 25.62
CA ARG A 381 34.88 -48.04 24.93
C ARG A 381 36.28 -48.35 24.36
N SER A 382 37.29 -48.38 25.23
CA SER A 382 38.71 -48.44 24.89
C SER A 382 39.18 -49.12 23.59
N ASN A 383 40.16 -48.45 22.96
CA ASN A 383 40.95 -48.90 21.82
C ASN A 383 40.15 -49.04 20.50
N TRP A 384 39.32 -48.03 20.15
CA TRP A 384 38.45 -48.07 18.96
C TRP A 384 38.70 -46.99 17.89
N GLN A 385 39.80 -46.22 17.97
CA GLN A 385 40.23 -45.21 16.98
C GLN A 385 40.16 -45.64 15.50
N ALA A 386 40.34 -46.92 15.22
CA ALA A 386 40.26 -47.48 13.86
C ALA A 386 38.82 -47.71 13.34
N GLU A 387 37.81 -47.50 14.17
CA GLU A 387 36.37 -47.63 13.87
C GLU A 387 35.62 -46.28 13.88
N ARG A 388 36.18 -45.21 14.46
CA ARG A 388 35.60 -43.85 14.56
C ARG A 388 35.29 -43.22 13.19
N THR A 389 34.00 -42.89 12.97
CA THR A 389 33.41 -42.37 11.71
C THR A 389 32.05 -41.72 11.94
N MET A 390 31.58 -40.87 11.01
CA MET A 390 30.22 -40.27 10.87
C MET A 390 29.06 -41.29 10.70
N SER A 391 29.08 -42.41 11.43
CA SER A 391 28.09 -43.49 11.45
C SER A 391 28.26 -44.43 12.66
N THR A 392 29.03 -43.96 13.64
CA THR A 392 29.52 -44.62 14.87
C THR A 392 29.96 -43.58 15.93
N ASP A 393 29.75 -42.30 15.61
CA ASP A 393 30.36 -41.05 16.12
C ASP A 393 29.96 -39.95 15.10
N PHE A 394 28.70 -39.49 15.14
CA PHE A 394 28.17 -38.62 14.07
C PHE A 394 28.66 -37.17 14.17
N ASP A 395 28.63 -36.57 15.36
CA ASP A 395 29.03 -35.18 15.62
C ASP A 395 30.56 -34.99 15.80
N MET A 396 31.25 -36.07 16.18
CA MET A 396 32.67 -36.17 16.52
C MET A 396 33.05 -35.78 17.97
N ASP A 397 32.18 -35.94 18.97
CA ASP A 397 32.53 -35.65 20.37
C ASP A 397 33.29 -36.75 21.14
N GLY A 398 33.57 -37.91 20.51
CA GLY A 398 34.27 -39.03 21.16
C GLY A 398 33.34 -40.12 21.69
N CYS A 399 32.03 -39.90 21.77
CA CYS A 399 31.10 -40.95 22.19
C CYS A 399 30.60 -41.84 21.04
N TYR A 400 30.41 -43.13 21.36
CA TYR A 400 29.95 -44.11 20.38
C TYR A 400 28.41 -44.15 20.34
N ASP A 401 27.80 -43.53 19.32
CA ASP A 401 26.33 -43.38 19.08
C ASP A 401 25.51 -44.48 19.80
N ALA A 402 25.70 -45.73 19.36
CA ALA A 402 24.81 -46.84 19.69
C ALA A 402 25.03 -47.48 21.08
N THR A 403 25.94 -46.96 21.92
CA THR A 403 26.24 -47.53 23.25
C THR A 403 26.53 -46.53 24.37
N GLU A 404 27.22 -45.43 24.10
CA GLU A 404 27.71 -44.51 25.12
C GLU A 404 27.11 -43.09 25.01
N ASP A 405 26.72 -42.66 23.81
CA ASP A 405 25.99 -41.40 23.57
C ASP A 405 24.47 -41.52 23.88
N VAL A 406 23.81 -40.37 23.92
CA VAL A 406 22.39 -40.14 24.16
C VAL A 406 21.83 -38.94 23.35
N ASP A 407 22.62 -38.26 22.52
CA ASP A 407 22.30 -37.04 21.75
C ASP A 407 23.10 -37.08 20.43
N ASP A 408 22.86 -38.06 19.54
CA ASP A 408 23.75 -38.48 18.42
C ASP A 408 24.25 -37.32 17.49
N ASP A 409 23.59 -36.15 17.44
CA ASP A 409 24.05 -34.96 16.69
C ASP A 409 24.30 -33.69 17.53
N ASN A 410 24.24 -33.83 18.86
CA ASN A 410 24.48 -32.82 19.90
C ASN A 410 23.67 -31.52 19.73
N ASP A 411 22.49 -31.61 19.13
CA ASP A 411 21.59 -30.47 18.95
C ASP A 411 20.86 -30.02 20.25
N ASN A 412 21.06 -30.78 21.34
CA ASN A 412 20.48 -30.67 22.68
C ASN A 412 19.11 -31.37 22.87
N VAL A 413 18.68 -32.26 21.95
CA VAL A 413 17.38 -32.96 21.98
C VAL A 413 17.52 -34.49 21.96
N ASN A 414 18.31 -35.05 22.88
CA ASN A 414 18.47 -36.49 23.18
C ASN A 414 17.51 -37.47 22.46
N ASP A 415 18.03 -38.34 21.59
CA ASP A 415 17.30 -39.30 20.74
C ASP A 415 16.03 -39.88 21.36
N VAL A 416 16.18 -40.41 22.58
CA VAL A 416 15.13 -41.17 23.28
C VAL A 416 15.00 -40.78 24.75
N ASN A 417 13.76 -40.58 25.19
CA ASN A 417 13.48 -40.50 26.62
C ASN A 417 13.74 -41.84 27.32
N ALA A 418 13.83 -41.79 28.66
CA ALA A 418 14.06 -42.93 29.56
C ALA A 418 13.03 -44.09 29.50
N THR A 419 12.10 -44.11 28.54
CA THR A 419 11.24 -45.25 28.22
C THR A 419 11.50 -45.89 26.84
N GLY A 420 12.44 -45.37 26.06
CA GLY A 420 12.77 -45.84 24.71
C GLY A 420 11.74 -45.41 23.66
N ALA A 421 11.27 -44.17 23.76
CA ALA A 421 10.47 -43.51 22.72
C ALA A 421 11.21 -42.24 22.29
N THR A 422 11.22 -41.98 20.99
CA THR A 422 11.95 -40.86 20.39
C THR A 422 11.46 -39.51 20.94
N LEU A 423 12.39 -38.58 21.11
CA LEU A 423 12.11 -37.17 21.42
C LEU A 423 12.39 -36.32 20.19
N ASP A 424 13.63 -36.40 19.70
CA ASP A 424 14.03 -35.95 18.38
C ASP A 424 13.22 -36.63 17.25
N LEU A 425 13.12 -35.92 16.12
CA LEU A 425 12.56 -36.34 14.83
C LEU A 425 13.52 -36.16 13.63
N CYS A 426 14.64 -35.47 13.81
CA CYS A 426 15.65 -35.10 12.80
C CYS A 426 17.10 -35.46 13.28
N PRO A 427 17.44 -36.75 13.51
CA PRO A 427 18.69 -37.20 14.16
C PRO A 427 19.91 -37.20 13.23
N THR A 428 20.04 -36.13 12.44
CA THR A 428 21.20 -35.76 11.64
C THR A 428 21.25 -34.24 11.46
N THR A 429 20.70 -33.47 12.41
CA THR A 429 20.58 -32.01 12.35
C THR A 429 21.96 -31.39 12.09
N PRO A 430 22.08 -30.39 11.20
CA PRO A 430 23.38 -29.82 10.89
C PRO A 430 23.99 -29.15 12.13
N ALA A 431 25.13 -29.64 12.62
CA ALA A 431 25.85 -29.17 13.83
C ALA A 431 26.37 -27.69 13.80
N ASN A 432 25.82 -26.84 12.93
CA ASN A 432 25.97 -25.38 12.94
C ASN A 432 24.60 -24.65 12.89
N ALA A 433 23.48 -25.38 13.01
CA ALA A 433 22.15 -24.82 13.17
C ALA A 433 22.06 -24.06 14.51
N THR A 434 21.29 -22.98 14.52
CA THR A 434 21.09 -22.13 15.72
C THR A 434 19.60 -21.94 16.05
N ASP A 435 18.77 -22.70 15.33
CA ASP A 435 17.35 -22.52 15.05
C ASP A 435 16.56 -23.84 15.21
N VAL A 436 17.19 -24.81 15.88
CA VAL A 436 16.65 -26.10 16.33
C VAL A 436 15.47 -25.89 17.29
N ASP A 437 14.44 -26.75 17.22
CA ASP A 437 13.23 -26.67 18.05
C ASP A 437 13.06 -27.80 19.08
N GLU A 438 11.87 -27.90 19.70
CA GLU A 438 11.61 -28.91 20.75
C GLU A 438 11.53 -30.37 20.25
N PHE A 439 11.78 -30.61 18.95
CA PHE A 439 11.81 -31.91 18.30
C PHE A 439 13.13 -32.17 17.54
N GLY A 440 14.17 -31.40 17.80
CA GLY A 440 15.51 -31.60 17.21
C GLY A 440 15.63 -31.17 15.74
N CYS A 441 14.68 -30.41 15.21
CA CYS A 441 14.66 -30.07 13.78
C CYS A 441 15.05 -28.61 13.52
N ALA A 442 16.08 -28.40 12.67
CA ALA A 442 16.46 -27.09 12.15
C ALA A 442 15.45 -26.54 11.12
N ALA A 443 15.48 -25.24 10.82
CA ALA A 443 14.56 -24.60 9.86
C ALA A 443 14.73 -25.11 8.41
N ILE A 444 15.88 -25.67 8.05
CA ILE A 444 16.14 -26.29 6.73
C ILE A 444 15.40 -27.63 6.54
N GLU A 445 14.97 -28.26 7.64
CA GLU A 445 14.31 -29.58 7.64
C GLU A 445 12.82 -29.52 8.01
N ARG A 446 12.32 -28.32 8.33
CA ARG A 446 10.91 -28.04 8.63
C ARG A 446 10.21 -27.33 7.49
N ASP A 447 8.91 -27.55 7.42
CA ASP A 447 7.92 -27.01 6.48
C ASP A 447 6.65 -26.83 7.35
N THR A 448 6.57 -25.69 8.03
CA THR A 448 5.69 -25.49 9.19
C THR A 448 4.22 -25.30 8.81
N ASP A 449 3.92 -24.78 7.61
CA ASP A 449 2.54 -24.61 7.10
C ASP A 449 2.11 -25.67 6.06
N GLY A 450 3.06 -26.39 5.45
CA GLY A 450 2.82 -27.48 4.51
C GLY A 450 2.69 -27.05 3.05
N ASP A 451 3.26 -25.92 2.65
CA ASP A 451 3.23 -25.42 1.27
C ASP A 451 4.24 -26.13 0.33
N GLY A 452 5.33 -26.68 0.89
CA GLY A 452 6.41 -27.37 0.17
C GLY A 452 7.74 -26.60 0.06
N VAL A 453 7.86 -25.44 0.71
CA VAL A 453 9.10 -24.70 0.98
C VAL A 453 9.53 -24.98 2.44
N ASN A 454 10.80 -24.72 2.78
CA ASN A 454 11.30 -24.96 4.14
C ASN A 454 11.49 -23.65 4.89
N ASP A 455 11.30 -23.68 6.20
CA ASP A 455 11.28 -22.52 7.11
C ASP A 455 12.57 -21.66 7.04
N LEU A 456 13.69 -22.16 6.52
CA LEU A 456 14.92 -21.39 6.32
C LEU A 456 14.90 -20.47 5.06
N VAL A 457 14.05 -20.77 4.07
CA VAL A 457 13.96 -20.03 2.79
C VAL A 457 12.54 -19.61 2.40
N ASP A 458 11.55 -19.98 3.20
CA ASP A 458 10.23 -19.36 3.19
C ASP A 458 10.33 -17.88 3.63
N ALA A 459 9.53 -17.03 3.00
CA ALA A 459 9.38 -15.61 3.31
C ALA A 459 7.95 -15.23 3.73
N CYS A 460 7.01 -16.18 3.74
CA CYS A 460 5.59 -15.99 3.99
C CYS A 460 5.01 -17.05 4.95
N GLU A 461 5.64 -17.16 6.13
CA GLU A 461 5.28 -18.08 7.22
C GLU A 461 3.75 -18.16 7.45
N GLY A 462 3.14 -19.31 7.19
CA GLY A 462 1.71 -19.55 7.40
C GLY A 462 0.84 -19.43 6.13
N THR A 463 1.44 -19.59 4.95
CA THR A 463 0.76 -19.55 3.67
C THR A 463 -0.35 -20.64 3.59
N PRO A 464 -1.59 -20.31 3.17
CA PRO A 464 -2.70 -21.26 3.21
C PRO A 464 -2.48 -22.53 2.37
N SER A 465 -2.35 -23.67 3.06
CA SER A 465 -2.08 -24.99 2.47
C SER A 465 -2.95 -25.30 1.24
N GLY A 466 -2.32 -25.54 0.09
CA GLY A 466 -2.99 -25.89 -1.17
C GLY A 466 -3.23 -24.73 -2.15
N LEU A 467 -2.76 -23.52 -1.83
CA LEU A 467 -2.48 -22.48 -2.83
C LEU A 467 -1.29 -22.88 -3.73
N THR A 468 -1.01 -22.09 -4.77
CA THR A 468 0.18 -22.26 -5.60
C THR A 468 1.22 -21.21 -5.22
N VAL A 469 2.31 -21.67 -4.64
CA VAL A 469 3.37 -20.82 -4.08
C VAL A 469 4.50 -20.57 -5.07
N ASN A 470 5.27 -19.51 -4.84
CA ASN A 470 6.45 -19.17 -5.61
C ASN A 470 7.71 -19.88 -5.05
N ALA A 471 8.91 -19.35 -5.32
CA ALA A 471 10.17 -19.97 -4.90
C ALA A 471 10.59 -19.66 -3.44
N VAL A 472 9.83 -18.84 -2.71
CA VAL A 472 10.06 -18.42 -1.31
C VAL A 472 8.77 -18.51 -0.47
N GLY A 473 7.96 -19.53 -0.75
CA GLY A 473 6.75 -19.92 0.00
C GLY A 473 5.49 -19.07 -0.21
N CYS A 474 5.67 -17.85 -0.70
CA CYS A 474 4.55 -16.92 -0.85
C CYS A 474 3.56 -17.31 -1.95
N ALA A 475 2.27 -17.13 -1.66
CA ALA A 475 1.17 -17.26 -2.60
C ALA A 475 0.64 -15.89 -3.10
N ASP A 476 -0.14 -15.95 -4.17
CA ASP A 476 -1.14 -14.95 -4.56
C ASP A 476 -2.38 -15.19 -3.68
N LEU A 477 -2.80 -14.18 -2.90
CA LEU A 477 -3.83 -14.32 -1.84
C LEU A 477 -5.23 -13.81 -2.23
N ASP A 478 -5.31 -12.78 -3.07
CA ASP A 478 -6.58 -12.18 -3.52
C ASP A 478 -6.97 -12.57 -4.96
N GLY A 479 -6.02 -13.08 -5.75
CA GLY A 479 -6.17 -13.53 -7.13
C GLY A 479 -5.79 -12.50 -8.18
N ASP A 480 -5.04 -11.45 -7.84
CA ASP A 480 -4.69 -10.35 -8.75
C ASP A 480 -3.54 -10.70 -9.74
N GLY A 481 -2.73 -11.71 -9.41
CA GLY A 481 -1.59 -12.20 -10.21
C GLY A 481 -0.20 -11.86 -9.66
N VAL A 482 -0.12 -11.08 -8.57
CA VAL A 482 1.09 -10.76 -7.80
C VAL A 482 1.18 -11.71 -6.58
N PHE A 483 2.37 -11.84 -5.99
CA PHE A 483 2.61 -12.69 -4.82
C PHE A 483 2.91 -11.82 -3.60
N GLU A 484 2.37 -12.18 -2.43
CA GLU A 484 2.41 -11.40 -1.17
C GLU A 484 3.76 -10.71 -0.87
N ASN A 485 4.90 -11.38 -1.09
CA ASN A 485 6.23 -10.82 -0.81
C ASN A 485 6.72 -9.71 -1.75
N VAL A 486 5.95 -9.38 -2.79
CA VAL A 486 6.18 -8.25 -3.70
C VAL A 486 4.90 -7.43 -3.95
N ASP A 487 3.81 -7.78 -3.28
CA ASP A 487 2.54 -7.08 -3.35
C ASP A 487 2.53 -5.89 -2.37
N ILE A 488 2.10 -4.72 -2.85
CA ILE A 488 1.96 -3.48 -2.07
C ILE A 488 0.48 -3.24 -1.67
N CYS A 489 -0.45 -4.01 -2.24
CA CYS A 489 -1.87 -3.71 -2.37
C CYS A 489 -2.82 -4.91 -2.16
N ALA A 490 -2.41 -5.93 -1.35
CA ALA A 490 -3.00 -7.24 -1.02
C ALA A 490 -4.49 -7.38 -0.58
N ASP A 491 -5.33 -6.40 -0.92
CA ASP A 491 -6.80 -6.45 -0.95
C ASP A 491 -7.24 -5.76 -2.28
N SER A 492 -6.74 -6.26 -3.41
CA SER A 492 -6.83 -5.59 -4.71
C SER A 492 -8.24 -5.72 -5.33
N PRO A 493 -8.85 -4.63 -5.82
CA PRO A 493 -10.27 -4.61 -6.13
C PRO A 493 -10.59 -5.31 -7.45
N SER A 494 -11.42 -6.35 -7.38
CA SER A 494 -11.93 -7.07 -8.55
C SER A 494 -12.53 -6.13 -9.62
N ARG A 495 -12.36 -6.48 -10.90
CA ARG A 495 -12.75 -5.69 -12.09
C ARG A 495 -11.95 -4.39 -12.31
N TRP A 496 -10.70 -4.29 -11.85
CA TRP A 496 -9.78 -3.21 -12.20
C TRP A 496 -8.53 -3.74 -12.89
N THR A 497 -7.85 -2.91 -13.68
CA THR A 497 -6.51 -3.28 -14.16
C THR A 497 -5.50 -3.15 -13.01
N ILE A 498 -4.81 -4.26 -12.78
CA ILE A 498 -3.73 -4.44 -11.81
C ILE A 498 -2.40 -4.16 -12.51
N ASP A 499 -1.43 -3.64 -11.78
CA ASP A 499 -0.09 -3.37 -12.31
C ASP A 499 0.98 -4.36 -11.81
N VAL A 500 2.24 -3.92 -11.69
CA VAL A 500 3.35 -4.78 -11.26
C VAL A 500 3.57 -4.78 -9.75
N ASP A 501 2.87 -3.91 -9.02
CA ASP A 501 2.98 -3.71 -7.57
C ASP A 501 1.74 -4.27 -6.82
N GLY A 502 0.83 -4.96 -7.53
CA GLY A 502 -0.47 -5.42 -7.03
C GLY A 502 -1.55 -4.33 -6.99
N CYS A 503 -1.27 -3.12 -7.49
CA CYS A 503 -2.09 -1.95 -7.19
C CYS A 503 -3.01 -1.51 -8.34
N ALA A 504 -4.32 -1.58 -8.12
CA ALA A 504 -5.30 -0.94 -8.99
C ALA A 504 -5.22 0.60 -8.90
N ILE A 505 -5.52 1.30 -10.01
CA ILE A 505 -5.49 2.77 -10.09
C ILE A 505 -6.40 3.48 -9.07
N VAL A 506 -7.44 2.80 -8.54
CA VAL A 506 -8.34 3.32 -7.51
C VAL A 506 -7.72 3.30 -6.09
N GLN A 507 -6.74 2.44 -5.81
CA GLN A 507 -5.95 2.45 -4.57
C GLN A 507 -4.86 3.53 -4.60
N LYS A 508 -4.35 3.88 -5.80
CA LYS A 508 -3.26 4.85 -5.95
C LYS A 508 -3.64 6.29 -5.54
N SER A 509 -2.63 7.04 -5.12
CA SER A 509 -2.73 8.46 -4.79
C SER A 509 -2.87 9.32 -6.05
N VAL A 510 -3.79 10.30 -6.01
CA VAL A 510 -3.88 11.30 -7.08
C VAL A 510 -2.70 12.26 -7.01
N GLN A 511 -1.93 12.35 -8.10
CA GLN A 511 -0.79 13.27 -8.15
C GLN A 511 -1.21 14.75 -8.12
N TRP A 512 -0.33 15.58 -7.55
CA TRP A 512 -0.56 17.02 -7.44
C TRP A 512 -0.68 17.69 -8.82
N THR A 513 -1.63 18.62 -8.94
CA THR A 513 -1.92 19.34 -10.19
C THR A 513 -1.69 20.85 -10.01
N ALA A 514 -0.82 21.43 -10.85
CA ALA A 514 -0.48 22.85 -10.80
C ALA A 514 -1.65 23.79 -11.20
N GLY A 515 -2.51 24.14 -10.22
CA GLY A 515 -3.59 25.10 -10.37
C GLY A 515 -3.11 26.56 -10.53
N THR A 516 -3.99 27.43 -11.06
CA THR A 516 -3.69 28.87 -11.21
C THR A 516 -4.75 29.80 -10.62
N SER A 517 -6.04 29.45 -10.73
CA SER A 517 -7.13 30.25 -10.16
C SER A 517 -8.41 29.43 -9.96
N VAL A 518 -8.99 29.48 -8.75
CA VAL A 518 -10.37 29.05 -8.49
C VAL A 518 -11.33 30.19 -8.82
N ASN A 519 -12.18 29.99 -9.81
CA ASN A 519 -13.24 30.92 -10.23
C ASN A 519 -14.64 30.43 -9.78
N GLY A 520 -14.81 29.11 -9.64
CA GLY A 520 -16.03 28.48 -9.12
C GLY A 520 -15.77 27.05 -8.62
N PRO A 521 -16.83 26.28 -8.33
CA PRO A 521 -16.70 24.88 -7.97
C PRO A 521 -16.17 24.03 -9.13
N MET A 522 -15.53 22.92 -8.79
CA MET A 522 -14.84 21.98 -9.68
C MET A 522 -13.54 22.51 -10.34
N ASP A 523 -13.13 23.76 -10.11
CA ASP A 523 -11.79 24.25 -10.48
C ASP A 523 -10.70 23.65 -9.56
N ILE A 524 -9.52 23.35 -10.12
CA ILE A 524 -8.33 22.92 -9.37
C ILE A 524 -7.85 24.03 -8.43
N VAL A 525 -7.63 23.69 -7.16
CA VAL A 525 -7.23 24.62 -6.09
C VAL A 525 -5.70 24.78 -6.09
N PRO A 526 -5.15 25.96 -6.42
CA PRO A 526 -3.72 26.20 -6.31
C PRO A 526 -3.27 26.21 -4.85
N THR A 527 -1.97 26.00 -4.63
CA THR A 527 -1.36 25.99 -3.28
C THR A 527 -1.75 27.22 -2.45
N PHE A 528 -1.86 27.00 -1.14
CA PHE A 528 -2.11 28.04 -0.15
C PHE A 528 -1.41 27.66 1.15
N THR A 529 -1.07 28.69 1.94
CA THR A 529 -0.40 28.52 3.23
C THR A 529 -1.17 29.29 4.29
N VAL A 530 -1.51 28.63 5.40
CA VAL A 530 -2.20 29.25 6.55
C VAL A 530 -1.47 28.94 7.86
N PRO A 531 -1.32 29.92 8.77
CA PRO A 531 -0.89 29.65 10.13
C PRO A 531 -1.98 28.87 10.87
N THR A 532 -1.58 27.88 11.65
CA THR A 532 -2.47 27.15 12.54
C THR A 532 -1.96 27.25 13.98
N LEU A 533 -2.81 26.95 14.97
CA LEU A 533 -2.38 26.90 16.39
C LEU A 533 -1.19 25.95 16.63
N ASP A 534 -1.03 24.96 15.76
CA ASP A 534 -0.06 23.88 15.86
C ASP A 534 1.06 23.98 14.79
N GLY A 535 1.16 25.12 14.08
CA GLY A 535 2.26 25.38 13.15
C GLY A 535 1.89 26.19 11.91
N THR A 536 2.24 25.69 10.73
CA THR A 536 1.92 26.31 9.44
C THR A 536 1.54 25.21 8.45
N PHE A 537 0.31 25.26 7.95
CA PHE A 537 -0.20 24.31 6.97
C PHE A 537 0.00 24.87 5.57
N ALA A 538 0.89 24.26 4.79
CA ALA A 538 1.06 24.49 3.36
C ALA A 538 0.38 23.35 2.59
N PHE A 539 -0.61 23.67 1.76
CA PHE A 539 -1.51 22.68 1.15
C PHE A 539 -0.76 21.65 0.29
N GLN A 540 0.16 22.11 -0.56
CA GLN A 540 0.96 21.26 -1.43
C GLN A 540 1.85 20.28 -0.64
N ASN A 541 2.56 20.75 0.39
CA ASN A 541 3.39 19.91 1.27
C ASN A 541 2.60 18.91 2.13
N LYS A 542 1.26 19.00 2.12
CA LYS A 542 0.33 18.13 2.84
C LYS A 542 -0.71 17.54 1.89
N TRP A 543 -0.37 17.46 0.61
CA TRP A 543 -1.10 16.70 -0.39
C TRP A 543 -0.65 15.24 -0.34
N THR A 544 -1.61 14.32 -0.25
CA THR A 544 -1.37 12.86 -0.21
C THR A 544 -1.98 12.14 -1.41
N GLY A 545 -2.75 12.83 -2.24
CA GLY A 545 -3.62 12.23 -3.26
C GLY A 545 -4.79 11.39 -2.73
N ASN A 546 -4.87 11.18 -1.41
CA ASN A 546 -5.81 10.28 -0.76
C ASN A 546 -6.81 11.00 0.15
N ASP A 547 -6.45 12.18 0.66
CA ASP A 547 -7.28 12.94 1.58
C ASP A 547 -8.26 13.93 0.92
N VAL A 548 -9.33 14.27 1.65
CA VAL A 548 -10.28 15.33 1.35
C VAL A 548 -10.24 16.41 2.44
N TYR A 549 -10.39 17.68 2.07
CA TYR A 549 -10.13 18.81 2.96
C TYR A 549 -11.43 19.60 3.18
N LEU A 550 -11.96 19.62 4.41
CA LEU A 550 -13.25 20.22 4.77
C LEU A 550 -13.04 21.48 5.64
N PHE A 551 -13.56 22.63 5.20
CA PHE A 551 -13.38 23.92 5.88
C PHE A 551 -14.68 24.42 6.50
N MET A 552 -14.62 24.79 7.78
CA MET A 552 -15.72 25.37 8.54
C MET A 552 -15.29 26.68 9.20
N PHE A 553 -15.89 27.79 8.79
CA PHE A 553 -15.56 29.12 9.29
C PHE A 553 -16.68 29.72 10.17
N LYS A 554 -16.32 30.26 11.32
CA LYS A 554 -17.22 31.11 12.14
C LYS A 554 -17.38 32.49 11.51
N TYR A 555 -18.59 33.05 11.59
CA TYR A 555 -18.89 34.42 11.16
C TYR A 555 -20.01 35.07 12.00
N THR A 556 -19.79 36.33 12.37
CA THR A 556 -20.69 37.22 13.10
C THR A 556 -20.78 38.58 12.39
N ASP A 557 -21.98 38.95 11.94
CA ASP A 557 -22.22 40.24 11.31
C ASP A 557 -22.21 41.42 12.30
N GLY A 558 -22.07 42.64 11.77
CA GLY A 558 -22.09 43.88 12.58
C GLY A 558 -23.43 44.21 13.25
N SER A 559 -24.46 43.36 13.12
CA SER A 559 -25.74 43.43 13.83
C SER A 559 -25.85 42.37 14.95
N GLY A 560 -24.89 41.43 15.05
CA GLY A 560 -24.89 40.33 16.01
C GLY A 560 -25.56 39.04 15.50
N ASN A 561 -25.93 38.95 14.22
CA ASN A 561 -26.33 37.67 13.63
C ASN A 561 -25.06 36.84 13.36
N SER A 562 -25.06 35.56 13.71
CA SER A 562 -23.88 34.70 13.47
C SER A 562 -24.29 33.27 13.16
N ASN A 563 -23.38 32.52 12.53
CA ASN A 563 -23.49 31.06 12.45
C ASN A 563 -23.09 30.37 13.78
N SER A 564 -23.02 31.09 14.91
CA SER A 564 -22.63 30.55 16.21
C SER A 564 -23.51 29.38 16.69
N ALA A 565 -24.76 29.28 16.23
CA ALA A 565 -25.60 28.10 16.50
C ALA A 565 -25.01 26.84 15.84
N THR A 566 -24.63 26.94 14.56
CA THR A 566 -23.89 25.92 13.80
C THR A 566 -22.51 25.66 14.40
N TRP A 567 -21.82 26.70 14.87
CA TRP A 567 -20.53 26.51 15.55
C TRP A 567 -20.70 25.74 16.88
N SER A 568 -21.74 26.03 17.66
CA SER A 568 -21.94 25.48 19.01
C SER A 568 -22.42 24.02 19.09
N THR A 569 -22.48 23.28 17.98
CA THR A 569 -22.76 21.84 18.01
C THR A 569 -21.58 21.03 18.50
N ASN A 570 -21.86 19.91 19.15
CA ASN A 570 -20.88 18.97 19.71
C ASN A 570 -19.91 18.46 18.64
N PRO A 571 -18.63 18.88 18.61
CA PRO A 571 -17.70 18.49 17.56
C PRO A 571 -17.37 17.00 17.63
N GLY A 572 -17.39 16.38 18.81
CA GLY A 572 -17.12 14.94 18.94
C GLY A 572 -18.15 14.04 18.24
N THR A 573 -19.39 14.48 18.03
CA THR A 573 -20.36 13.70 17.21
C THR A 573 -20.16 13.95 15.72
N PHE A 574 -19.64 15.12 15.36
CA PHE A 574 -19.33 15.49 13.98
C PHE A 574 -18.10 14.74 13.46
N ILE A 575 -16.99 14.80 14.20
CA ILE A 575 -15.69 14.18 13.84
C ILE A 575 -15.85 12.67 13.63
N ARG A 576 -16.52 11.97 14.56
CA ARG A 576 -16.80 10.52 14.49
C ARG A 576 -17.68 10.08 13.30
N ASN A 577 -18.20 10.99 12.50
CA ASN A 577 -18.99 10.68 11.29
C ASN A 577 -18.31 11.17 10.00
N LEU A 578 -17.08 11.70 10.08
CA LEU A 578 -16.25 11.96 8.91
C LEU A 578 -15.51 10.68 8.47
N PRO A 579 -15.25 10.48 7.18
CA PRO A 579 -14.26 9.51 6.69
C PRO A 579 -12.87 9.75 7.29
N ASP A 580 -12.09 8.69 7.53
CA ASP A 580 -10.74 8.79 8.08
C ASP A 580 -9.78 9.62 7.20
N ASN A 581 -9.97 9.61 5.88
CA ASN A 581 -9.22 10.44 4.92
C ASN A 581 -9.65 11.92 4.92
N THR A 582 -10.25 12.45 5.99
CA THR A 582 -10.69 13.85 6.07
C THR A 582 -9.73 14.71 6.88
N HIS A 583 -9.25 15.81 6.31
CA HIS A 583 -8.67 16.92 7.06
C HIS A 583 -9.75 17.96 7.38
N LEU A 584 -9.90 18.34 8.66
CA LEU A 584 -10.95 19.23 9.14
C LEU A 584 -10.37 20.57 9.62
N PHE A 585 -10.71 21.66 8.93
CA PHE A 585 -10.24 23.01 9.24
C PHE A 585 -11.31 23.85 9.93
N TYR A 586 -10.97 24.38 11.10
CA TYR A 586 -11.73 25.38 11.82
C TYR A 586 -11.07 26.75 11.68
N GLY A 587 -11.81 27.76 11.20
CA GLY A 587 -11.36 29.15 11.11
C GLY A 587 -12.44 30.16 11.52
N SER A 588 -12.14 31.46 11.43
CA SER A 588 -13.10 32.53 11.75
C SER A 588 -12.86 33.79 10.92
N PHE A 589 -13.95 34.41 10.47
CA PHE A 589 -13.99 35.75 9.87
C PHE A 589 -14.16 36.87 10.92
N ASP A 590 -14.32 36.51 12.20
CA ASP A 590 -14.51 37.48 13.27
C ASP A 590 -13.15 38.03 13.73
N SER A 591 -13.12 39.30 14.16
CA SER A 591 -11.92 39.90 14.78
C SER A 591 -11.49 39.25 16.11
N SER A 592 -12.25 38.26 16.57
CA SER A 592 -11.94 37.36 17.69
C SER A 592 -11.24 36.05 17.28
N TYR A 593 -10.92 35.84 16.00
CA TYR A 593 -10.53 34.54 15.40
C TYR A 593 -9.69 33.62 16.29
N HIS A 594 -8.56 34.10 16.82
CA HIS A 594 -7.67 33.38 17.73
C HIS A 594 -8.41 32.76 18.92
N ASN A 595 -9.28 33.53 19.58
CA ASN A 595 -10.09 33.07 20.70
C ASN A 595 -11.21 32.12 20.25
N ASP A 596 -11.72 32.28 19.02
CA ASP A 596 -12.76 31.39 18.47
C ASP A 596 -12.21 30.00 18.15
N VAL A 597 -11.00 29.92 17.60
CA VAL A 597 -10.35 28.63 17.28
C VAL A 597 -9.74 27.97 18.52
N LEU A 598 -9.17 28.72 19.47
CA LEU A 598 -8.78 28.18 20.79
C LEU A 598 -9.98 27.62 21.56
N SER A 599 -11.11 28.36 21.57
CA SER A 599 -12.36 27.91 22.19
C SER A 599 -12.91 26.65 21.52
N ARG A 600 -12.73 26.52 20.19
CA ARG A 600 -13.06 25.29 19.47
C ARG A 600 -12.13 24.14 19.86
N LYS A 601 -10.80 24.32 19.84
CA LYS A 601 -9.81 23.29 20.16
C LYS A 601 -10.10 22.65 21.53
N SER A 602 -10.37 23.49 22.54
CA SER A 602 -10.74 23.03 23.88
C SER A 602 -12.08 22.25 23.97
N ASP A 603 -13.07 22.52 23.10
CA ASP A 603 -14.30 21.70 23.00
C ASP A 603 -14.16 20.51 22.02
N VAL A 604 -13.04 20.35 21.32
CA VAL A 604 -12.69 19.09 20.62
C VAL A 604 -11.99 18.14 21.59
N GLU A 605 -10.92 18.61 22.24
CA GLU A 605 -10.16 17.90 23.29
C GLU A 605 -11.09 17.40 24.42
N ALA A 606 -12.08 18.21 24.82
CA ALA A 606 -13.06 17.81 25.84
C ALA A 606 -14.13 16.78 25.38
N ARG A 607 -14.03 16.21 24.16
CA ARG A 607 -15.05 15.35 23.53
C ARG A 607 -14.53 14.10 22.83
N LEU A 608 -13.25 14.07 22.50
CA LEU A 608 -12.56 12.87 22.04
C LEU A 608 -12.08 12.06 23.27
N ASN A 609 -11.52 10.89 23.03
CA ASN A 609 -10.76 10.09 23.99
C ASN A 609 -9.37 9.81 23.41
N PRO A 610 -8.37 9.38 24.20
CA PRO A 610 -6.98 9.32 23.75
C PRO A 610 -6.74 8.56 22.42
N SER A 611 -7.49 7.48 22.15
CA SER A 611 -7.37 6.74 20.88
C SER A 611 -8.01 7.47 19.69
N GLU A 612 -9.02 8.31 19.92
CA GLU A 612 -9.57 9.21 18.90
C GLU A 612 -8.72 10.47 18.74
N GLU A 613 -8.03 10.92 19.79
CA GLU A 613 -7.05 12.02 19.71
C GLU A 613 -5.83 11.59 18.88
N GLU A 614 -5.38 10.35 19.04
CA GLU A 614 -4.32 9.71 18.23
C GLU A 614 -4.75 9.50 16.77
N GLN A 615 -5.98 8.98 16.52
CA GLN A 615 -6.54 8.81 15.16
C GLN A 615 -6.65 10.13 14.38
N TRP A 616 -6.96 11.24 15.08
CA TRP A 616 -7.24 12.54 14.47
C TRP A 616 -6.08 13.55 14.58
N ASP A 617 -4.92 13.13 15.11
CA ASP A 617 -3.72 13.96 15.11
C ASP A 617 -3.26 14.25 13.67
N GLY A 618 -2.68 15.43 13.46
CA GLY A 618 -2.34 15.94 12.13
C GLY A 618 -3.51 16.17 11.17
N ARG A 619 -4.74 15.74 11.48
CA ARG A 619 -5.95 15.83 10.62
C ARG A 619 -6.89 16.98 10.99
N ILE A 620 -6.93 17.41 12.26
CA ILE A 620 -7.76 18.55 12.69
C ILE A 620 -6.91 19.82 12.81
N HIS A 621 -7.29 20.87 12.10
CA HIS A 621 -6.53 22.12 11.95
C HIS A 621 -7.30 23.34 12.44
N TYR A 622 -6.59 24.24 13.14
CA TYR A 622 -7.15 25.44 13.75
C TYR A 622 -6.48 26.68 13.16
N ILE A 623 -7.10 27.32 12.17
CA ILE A 623 -6.52 28.44 11.41
C ILE A 623 -6.46 29.70 12.30
N ASP A 624 -5.25 30.14 12.66
CA ASP A 624 -5.03 31.29 13.54
C ASP A 624 -4.81 32.60 12.77
N MET A 625 -5.74 32.90 11.86
CA MET A 625 -5.85 34.20 11.21
C MET A 625 -7.30 34.54 10.86
N ASP A 626 -7.61 35.83 10.74
CA ASP A 626 -8.87 36.31 10.18
C ASP A 626 -8.98 35.83 8.72
N ALA A 627 -9.96 34.96 8.48
CA ALA A 627 -10.20 34.28 7.21
C ALA A 627 -10.39 35.25 6.02
N SER A 628 -10.76 36.51 6.29
CA SER A 628 -10.83 37.59 5.29
C SER A 628 -9.49 37.93 4.62
N ASN A 629 -8.36 37.48 5.20
CA ASN A 629 -7.01 37.79 4.74
C ASN A 629 -6.26 36.57 4.17
N ILE A 630 -6.89 35.39 4.11
CA ILE A 630 -6.30 34.18 3.53
C ILE A 630 -6.03 34.41 2.03
N GLN A 631 -4.91 33.86 1.54
CA GLN A 631 -4.46 33.97 0.14
C GLN A 631 -4.32 32.58 -0.49
N GLY A 632 -3.76 32.49 -1.70
CA GLY A 632 -3.69 31.24 -2.47
C GLY A 632 -5.08 30.70 -2.83
N GLY A 633 -5.19 29.39 -3.11
CA GLY A 633 -6.44 28.76 -3.52
C GLY A 633 -7.60 28.93 -2.52
N LEU A 634 -7.36 28.70 -1.23
CA LEU A 634 -8.39 28.89 -0.19
C LEU A 634 -8.91 30.34 -0.12
N GLY A 635 -8.03 31.34 -0.30
CA GLY A 635 -8.42 32.75 -0.38
C GLY A 635 -9.29 33.07 -1.61
N GLN A 636 -9.04 32.39 -2.73
CA GLN A 636 -9.86 32.50 -3.94
C GLN A 636 -11.23 31.82 -3.76
N MET A 637 -11.29 30.63 -3.14
CA MET A 637 -12.54 29.96 -2.78
C MET A 637 -13.41 30.87 -1.89
N ILE A 638 -12.82 31.42 -0.81
CA ILE A 638 -13.48 32.39 0.09
C ILE A 638 -13.98 33.64 -0.65
N SER A 639 -13.28 34.10 -1.68
CA SER A 639 -13.64 35.30 -2.44
C SER A 639 -14.74 35.07 -3.48
N ASN A 640 -14.80 33.88 -4.08
CA ASN A 640 -15.60 33.59 -5.28
C ASN A 640 -16.83 32.70 -5.01
N PHE A 641 -16.88 31.96 -3.90
CA PHE A 641 -18.00 31.08 -3.58
C PHE A 641 -19.19 31.85 -2.99
N ASN A 642 -20.42 31.38 -3.27
CA ASN A 642 -21.64 32.02 -2.76
C ASN A 642 -21.84 31.85 -1.23
N SER A 643 -21.22 30.84 -0.62
CA SER A 643 -21.33 30.52 0.80
C SER A 643 -19.94 30.18 1.39
N PRO A 644 -19.07 31.19 1.59
CA PRO A 644 -17.66 30.97 1.97
C PRO A 644 -17.44 30.50 3.42
N PHE A 645 -18.49 30.02 4.09
CA PHE A 645 -18.45 29.55 5.48
C PHE A 645 -18.26 28.03 5.59
N PHE A 646 -18.62 27.28 4.53
CA PHE A 646 -18.62 25.81 4.50
C PHE A 646 -18.27 25.35 3.07
N MET A 647 -17.07 24.81 2.89
CA MET A 647 -16.50 24.44 1.58
C MET A 647 -15.52 23.28 1.74
N GLY A 648 -15.06 22.67 0.65
CA GLY A 648 -13.96 21.72 0.73
C GLY A 648 -13.18 21.54 -0.56
N ILE A 649 -12.32 20.54 -0.55
CA ILE A 649 -11.49 20.10 -1.68
C ILE A 649 -11.57 18.57 -1.74
N ASP A 650 -11.83 18.02 -2.93
CA ASP A 650 -11.88 16.56 -3.15
C ASP A 650 -10.48 15.95 -3.43
N ARG A 651 -10.41 14.61 -3.52
CA ARG A 651 -9.18 13.86 -3.86
C ARG A 651 -8.56 14.24 -5.20
N PHE A 652 -9.30 14.93 -6.09
CA PHE A 652 -8.78 15.47 -7.35
C PHE A 652 -8.36 16.94 -7.25
N GLN A 653 -8.15 17.45 -6.03
CA GLN A 653 -7.69 18.81 -5.74
C GLN A 653 -8.69 19.91 -6.16
N ARG A 654 -9.98 19.58 -6.37
CA ARG A 654 -10.98 20.54 -6.89
C ARG A 654 -11.84 21.15 -5.80
N ALA A 655 -12.18 22.43 -5.98
CA ALA A 655 -12.99 23.18 -5.04
C ALA A 655 -14.46 22.69 -4.98
N ARG A 656 -14.93 22.28 -3.80
CA ARG A 656 -16.27 21.72 -3.56
C ARG A 656 -17.15 22.71 -2.77
N ASP A 657 -18.34 23.02 -3.29
CA ASP A 657 -19.33 23.89 -2.62
C ASP A 657 -20.39 23.03 -1.88
N THR A 658 -20.68 23.36 -0.62
CA THR A 658 -21.54 22.53 0.24
C THR A 658 -23.02 22.84 0.06
N GLY A 659 -23.86 21.83 0.30
CA GLY A 659 -25.30 21.91 0.12
C GLY A 659 -26.08 22.50 1.31
N SER A 660 -27.38 22.22 1.30
CA SER A 660 -28.35 22.60 2.32
C SER A 660 -28.31 21.67 3.54
N ILE A 661 -27.83 22.17 4.67
CA ILE A 661 -27.97 21.54 6.00
C ILE A 661 -29.37 21.64 6.62
N TYR A 662 -30.42 21.83 5.81
CA TYR A 662 -31.80 21.76 6.30
C TYR A 662 -32.24 20.30 6.42
N ALA A 663 -32.28 19.80 7.65
CA ALA A 663 -32.72 18.45 7.97
C ALA A 663 -34.25 18.34 7.81
N TRP A 664 -34.69 17.79 6.67
CA TRP A 664 -36.12 17.71 6.32
C TRP A 664 -36.97 16.87 7.29
N VAL A 665 -36.34 15.94 8.02
CA VAL A 665 -37.00 15.08 9.02
C VAL A 665 -37.38 15.87 10.28
N SER A 666 -36.48 16.71 10.79
CA SER A 666 -36.67 17.54 11.99
C SER A 666 -37.23 18.94 11.69
N GLN A 667 -37.15 19.37 10.43
CA GLN A 667 -37.52 20.70 9.92
C GLN A 667 -36.67 21.84 10.50
N THR A 668 -35.43 21.54 10.90
CA THR A 668 -34.43 22.50 11.42
C THR A 668 -33.14 22.44 10.60
N ASN A 669 -32.30 23.47 10.71
CA ASN A 669 -30.92 23.35 10.25
C ASN A 669 -30.17 22.43 11.24
N ASP A 670 -29.44 21.44 10.73
CA ASP A 670 -28.61 20.54 11.54
C ASP A 670 -27.20 20.44 10.93
N PRO A 671 -26.16 20.99 11.60
CA PRO A 671 -24.78 20.96 11.13
C PRO A 671 -24.19 19.56 10.89
N PHE A 672 -24.75 18.51 11.51
CA PHE A 672 -24.30 17.14 11.30
C PHE A 672 -24.30 16.74 9.81
N HIS A 673 -25.23 17.32 9.04
CA HIS A 673 -25.35 17.10 7.60
C HIS A 673 -24.07 17.46 6.80
N TYR A 674 -23.20 18.37 7.26
CA TYR A 674 -21.95 18.64 6.53
C TYR A 674 -21.00 17.42 6.49
N THR A 675 -21.12 16.47 7.42
CA THR A 675 -20.28 15.26 7.43
C THR A 675 -20.53 14.37 6.22
N TYR A 676 -21.73 14.43 5.62
CA TYR A 676 -22.07 13.71 4.38
C TYR A 676 -21.36 14.25 3.13
N GLU A 677 -20.74 15.44 3.18
CA GLU A 677 -20.04 16.00 2.01
C GLU A 677 -18.77 15.21 1.66
N PRO A 678 -17.80 14.97 2.58
CA PRO A 678 -16.71 14.02 2.38
C PRO A 678 -17.15 12.63 1.91
N HIS A 679 -18.21 12.04 2.49
CA HIS A 679 -18.72 10.74 2.06
C HIS A 679 -19.17 10.76 0.58
N GLN A 680 -19.86 11.80 0.14
CA GLN A 680 -20.20 11.99 -1.27
C GLN A 680 -18.94 12.15 -2.14
N TRP A 681 -17.94 12.93 -1.70
CA TRP A 681 -16.75 13.20 -2.52
C TRP A 681 -15.87 11.95 -2.68
N ASN A 682 -15.84 11.07 -1.67
CA ASN A 682 -15.24 9.74 -1.77
C ASN A 682 -16.08 8.82 -2.68
N ALA A 683 -17.41 8.82 -2.58
CA ALA A 683 -18.29 8.03 -3.45
C ALA A 683 -18.28 8.50 -4.93
N GLU A 684 -17.89 9.75 -5.20
CA GLU A 684 -17.64 10.26 -6.55
C GLU A 684 -16.23 9.93 -7.09
N PHE A 685 -15.30 9.46 -6.24
CA PHE A 685 -13.92 9.18 -6.66
C PHE A 685 -13.85 8.01 -7.64
N GLU A 686 -14.44 6.87 -7.26
CA GLU A 686 -14.46 5.64 -8.03
C GLU A 686 -15.07 5.85 -9.45
N PRO A 687 -16.27 6.45 -9.63
CA PRO A 687 -16.82 6.81 -10.93
C PRO A 687 -15.91 7.63 -11.86
N GLU A 688 -14.96 8.40 -11.31
CA GLU A 688 -14.13 9.34 -12.08
C GLU A 688 -12.71 8.84 -12.32
N ILE A 689 -12.11 8.09 -11.39
CA ILE A 689 -10.84 7.38 -11.62
C ILE A 689 -11.05 6.19 -12.57
N ARG A 690 -12.26 5.58 -12.61
CA ARG A 690 -12.62 4.50 -13.54
C ARG A 690 -12.38 4.84 -15.02
N MET A 691 -12.52 6.11 -15.40
CA MET A 691 -12.26 6.58 -16.76
C MET A 691 -10.75 6.69 -17.11
N GLN A 692 -9.87 6.36 -16.18
CA GLN A 692 -8.41 6.38 -16.32
C GLN A 692 -7.78 4.98 -16.20
N ASP A 693 -8.58 3.96 -15.90
CA ASP A 693 -8.18 2.55 -15.94
C ASP A 693 -7.83 2.15 -17.38
N THR A 694 -6.69 1.49 -17.57
CA THR A 694 -6.19 1.11 -18.91
C THR A 694 -6.94 -0.06 -19.55
N GLY A 695 -7.74 -0.81 -18.77
CA GLY A 695 -8.64 -1.86 -19.24
C GLY A 695 -10.05 -1.38 -19.59
N ILE A 696 -10.27 -0.06 -19.63
CA ILE A 696 -11.58 0.56 -19.89
C ILE A 696 -11.57 1.32 -21.23
N ASP A 697 -12.34 0.82 -22.20
CA ASP A 697 -12.58 1.49 -23.47
C ASP A 697 -13.76 2.47 -23.39
N VAL A 698 -13.53 3.75 -23.75
CA VAL A 698 -14.47 4.85 -23.46
C VAL A 698 -15.12 5.43 -24.73
N VAL A 699 -16.41 5.14 -24.94
CA VAL A 699 -17.21 5.72 -26.02
C VAL A 699 -18.09 6.86 -25.50
N SER A 700 -17.77 8.09 -25.88
CA SER A 700 -18.50 9.30 -25.41
C SER A 700 -19.75 9.61 -26.26
N LEU A 701 -20.92 9.79 -25.61
CA LEU A 701 -22.19 10.16 -26.25
C LEU A 701 -22.55 11.65 -26.05
N TYR A 702 -22.22 12.19 -24.89
CA TYR A 702 -22.29 13.62 -24.55
C TYR A 702 -21.00 13.98 -23.79
N ASP A 703 -20.39 15.12 -24.09
CA ASP A 703 -19.22 15.62 -23.38
C ASP A 703 -19.44 17.09 -23.01
N PHE A 704 -19.77 17.33 -21.73
CA PHE A 704 -20.21 18.61 -21.17
C PHE A 704 -21.22 19.39 -22.06
N GLU A 705 -22.22 18.67 -22.59
CA GLU A 705 -23.12 19.17 -23.63
C GLU A 705 -24.52 19.55 -23.10
N ARG A 706 -24.97 20.78 -23.40
CA ARG A 706 -26.22 21.33 -22.87
C ARG A 706 -27.49 20.60 -23.32
N HIS A 707 -28.21 20.01 -22.36
CA HIS A 707 -29.62 19.65 -22.49
C HIS A 707 -30.54 20.84 -22.12
N ALA A 708 -31.49 21.14 -23.01
CA ALA A 708 -32.33 22.33 -22.91
C ALA A 708 -33.38 22.28 -21.78
N GLY A 709 -33.86 21.08 -21.43
CA GLY A 709 -34.84 20.86 -20.36
C GLY A 709 -36.23 21.46 -20.57
N GLY A 710 -37.10 21.24 -19.58
CA GLY A 710 -38.41 21.88 -19.47
C GLY A 710 -39.58 20.92 -19.25
N TRP A 711 -40.79 21.49 -19.19
CA TRP A 711 -42.02 20.73 -18.94
C TRP A 711 -42.71 20.28 -20.25
N GLY A 712 -42.97 18.97 -20.39
CA GLY A 712 -43.76 18.38 -21.48
C GLY A 712 -42.97 17.48 -22.44
N ALA A 713 -43.67 16.82 -23.37
CA ALA A 713 -43.14 15.74 -24.21
C ALA A 713 -42.09 16.17 -25.28
N ASN A 714 -41.73 17.45 -25.35
CA ASN A 714 -40.85 17.98 -26.40
C ASN A 714 -39.37 18.06 -25.99
N HIS A 715 -39.04 17.88 -24.71
CA HIS A 715 -37.70 18.12 -24.18
C HIS A 715 -36.86 16.85 -24.25
N ASN A 716 -36.37 16.58 -25.46
CA ASN A 716 -35.55 15.43 -25.76
C ASN A 716 -34.27 15.92 -26.46
N SER A 717 -33.10 15.59 -25.92
CA SER A 717 -31.84 15.69 -26.66
C SER A 717 -31.64 14.39 -27.45
N TYR A 718 -31.07 14.50 -28.65
CA TYR A 718 -30.68 13.34 -29.46
C TYR A 718 -29.20 13.44 -29.80
N ARG A 719 -28.47 12.34 -29.66
CA ARG A 719 -27.07 12.18 -30.08
C ARG A 719 -26.91 10.83 -30.78
N ASN A 720 -25.83 10.68 -31.52
CA ASN A 720 -25.39 9.41 -32.07
C ASN A 720 -24.04 9.09 -31.41
N ALA A 721 -23.79 7.82 -31.14
CA ALA A 721 -22.47 7.27 -30.85
C ALA A 721 -22.16 6.17 -31.86
N THR A 722 -20.89 5.89 -32.10
CA THR A 722 -20.43 4.77 -32.93
C THR A 722 -19.56 3.88 -32.06
N PHE A 723 -19.86 2.59 -32.02
CA PHE A 723 -19.15 1.61 -31.20
C PHE A 723 -18.02 0.95 -32.00
N THR A 724 -17.00 1.74 -32.33
CA THR A 724 -15.73 1.26 -32.87
C THR A 724 -14.77 1.13 -31.69
N LEU A 725 -14.53 -0.10 -31.24
CA LEU A 725 -13.66 -0.47 -30.12
C LEU A 725 -12.35 -1.09 -30.66
N PRO A 726 -11.27 -1.20 -29.86
CA PRO A 726 -10.03 -1.88 -30.26
C PRO A 726 -10.24 -3.37 -30.56
N GLU A 727 -11.04 -4.05 -29.72
CA GLU A 727 -11.51 -5.41 -29.96
C GLU A 727 -12.95 -5.43 -30.47
N ASN A 728 -13.41 -6.58 -30.98
CA ASN A 728 -14.82 -6.73 -31.32
C ASN A 728 -15.68 -6.75 -30.05
N LEU A 729 -16.88 -6.16 -30.10
CA LEU A 729 -17.83 -6.11 -28.98
C LEU A 729 -18.11 -7.48 -28.29
N SER A 730 -17.82 -8.61 -28.94
CA SER A 730 -17.96 -9.99 -28.42
C SER A 730 -16.90 -10.46 -27.40
N SER A 731 -15.77 -9.77 -27.23
CA SER A 731 -14.83 -10.08 -26.13
C SER A 731 -15.26 -9.45 -24.80
N TYR A 732 -15.77 -8.22 -24.84
CA TYR A 732 -16.25 -7.47 -23.67
C TYR A 732 -17.43 -8.18 -22.97
N ASP A 733 -17.28 -8.34 -21.65
CA ASP A 733 -18.29 -8.91 -20.74
C ASP A 733 -19.01 -7.84 -19.90
N THR A 734 -18.42 -6.65 -19.79
CA THR A 734 -18.85 -5.59 -18.87
C THR A 734 -19.12 -4.28 -19.62
N LEU A 735 -20.24 -3.63 -19.29
CA LEU A 735 -20.64 -2.32 -19.80
C LEU A 735 -21.15 -1.43 -18.66
N GLU A 736 -20.46 -0.33 -18.43
CA GLU A 736 -20.82 0.68 -17.42
C GLU A 736 -21.17 2.01 -18.10
N VAL A 737 -22.05 2.81 -17.49
CA VAL A 737 -22.37 4.16 -17.97
C VAL A 737 -21.98 5.20 -16.92
N PHE A 738 -20.98 6.01 -17.25
CA PHE A 738 -20.70 7.23 -16.52
C PHE A 738 -21.68 8.33 -16.96
N HIS A 739 -22.35 8.98 -16.01
CA HIS A 739 -23.24 10.11 -16.24
C HIS A 739 -22.97 11.23 -15.23
N GLU A 740 -22.53 12.38 -15.73
CA GLU A 740 -22.54 13.66 -15.02
C GLU A 740 -23.76 14.49 -15.48
N HIS A 741 -24.56 14.94 -14.53
CA HIS A 741 -25.57 15.98 -14.73
C HIS A 741 -25.11 17.29 -14.08
N ALA A 742 -24.29 18.06 -14.81
CA ALA A 742 -23.78 19.36 -14.40
C ALA A 742 -24.81 20.49 -14.61
N CYS A 743 -24.51 21.66 -14.06
CA CYS A 743 -25.37 22.82 -13.96
C CYS A 743 -24.75 24.07 -14.62
N ASP A 744 -25.61 25.04 -14.93
CA ASP A 744 -25.16 26.42 -15.18
C ASP A 744 -24.25 26.89 -14.05
N GLU A 745 -23.11 27.49 -14.41
CA GLU A 745 -22.17 28.10 -13.45
C GLU A 745 -21.50 27.09 -12.47
N ARG A 746 -21.68 25.77 -12.68
CA ARG A 746 -21.29 24.66 -11.76
C ARG A 746 -21.62 24.87 -10.27
N ALA A 747 -22.64 25.70 -10.00
CA ALA A 747 -22.97 26.15 -8.65
C ALA A 747 -24.21 25.45 -8.08
N ASN A 748 -24.19 25.14 -6.78
CA ASN A 748 -25.39 24.81 -6.01
C ASN A 748 -26.49 25.86 -6.20
N ARG A 749 -27.76 25.49 -6.05
CA ARG A 749 -28.87 26.42 -6.27
C ARG A 749 -28.85 27.62 -5.32
N TYR A 750 -28.85 28.83 -5.88
CA TYR A 750 -28.92 30.09 -5.12
C TYR A 750 -29.97 31.07 -5.68
N GLN A 751 -30.43 32.02 -4.86
CA GLN A 751 -31.31 33.11 -5.33
C GLN A 751 -30.47 34.34 -5.70
N LYS A 752 -30.63 34.85 -6.92
CA LYS A 752 -29.97 36.08 -7.40
C LYS A 752 -30.66 37.32 -6.84
N SER A 753 -29.94 38.44 -6.79
CA SER A 753 -30.39 39.69 -6.16
C SER A 753 -31.57 40.40 -6.86
N ASP A 754 -31.95 39.97 -8.06
CA ASP A 754 -33.17 40.38 -8.77
C ASP A 754 -34.40 39.52 -8.44
N GLY A 755 -34.22 38.47 -7.63
CA GLY A 755 -35.25 37.50 -7.23
C GLY A 755 -35.34 36.25 -8.12
N SER A 756 -34.55 36.16 -9.20
CA SER A 756 -34.40 34.93 -10.00
C SER A 756 -33.54 33.88 -9.28
N TYR A 757 -33.41 32.67 -9.84
CA TYR A 757 -32.55 31.61 -9.31
C TYR A 757 -31.39 31.31 -10.26
N GLY A 758 -30.22 31.03 -9.68
CA GLY A 758 -28.98 30.65 -10.34
C GLY A 758 -28.49 29.27 -9.92
N GLY A 759 -27.41 28.81 -10.55
CA GLY A 759 -26.89 27.47 -10.36
C GLY A 759 -27.90 26.39 -10.79
N CYS A 760 -27.87 25.29 -10.05
CA CYS A 760 -28.71 24.11 -10.27
C CYS A 760 -30.23 24.34 -10.12
N HIS A 761 -30.98 23.44 -10.78
CA HIS A 761 -32.44 23.42 -10.79
C HIS A 761 -33.04 22.69 -9.56
N GLU A 762 -34.28 22.99 -9.20
CA GLU A 762 -34.88 22.69 -7.89
C GLU A 762 -35.60 21.35 -7.70
N TRP A 763 -35.85 20.53 -8.73
CA TRP A 763 -36.65 19.30 -8.63
C TRP A 763 -35.89 18.05 -9.08
N ASP A 764 -36.19 16.95 -8.40
CA ASP A 764 -35.84 15.57 -8.68
C ASP A 764 -36.63 14.99 -9.86
N TYR A 765 -36.11 15.17 -11.07
CA TYR A 765 -36.76 14.62 -12.26
C TYR A 765 -36.23 13.23 -12.60
N LEU A 766 -37.18 12.34 -12.90
CA LEU A 766 -36.93 11.11 -13.65
C LEU A 766 -36.32 11.45 -15.02
N ALA A 767 -35.08 11.02 -15.22
CA ALA A 767 -34.33 11.15 -16.47
C ALA A 767 -34.12 9.76 -17.09
N HIS A 768 -34.19 9.68 -18.41
CA HIS A 768 -34.00 8.44 -19.15
C HIS A 768 -33.09 8.65 -20.35
N LEU A 769 -32.22 7.68 -20.61
CA LEU A 769 -31.60 7.45 -21.91
C LEU A 769 -32.37 6.33 -22.63
N TYR A 770 -32.88 6.61 -23.82
CA TYR A 770 -33.47 5.60 -24.69
C TYR A 770 -32.54 5.33 -25.86
N ILE A 771 -32.34 4.06 -26.20
CA ILE A 771 -31.75 3.67 -27.48
C ILE A 771 -32.83 3.76 -28.57
N CYS A 772 -32.43 4.06 -29.80
CA CYS A 772 -33.32 4.06 -30.97
C CYS A 772 -33.21 2.75 -31.76
N ASP A 773 -34.33 2.34 -32.38
CA ASP A 773 -34.43 1.16 -33.23
C ASP A 773 -33.39 1.25 -34.38
N GLU A 774 -32.65 0.18 -34.63
CA GLU A 774 -31.60 0.13 -35.66
C GLU A 774 -32.15 0.47 -37.06
N ASP A 775 -33.12 -0.32 -37.53
CA ASP A 775 -33.83 -0.13 -38.80
C ASP A 775 -34.52 1.24 -38.93
N ASN A 776 -34.74 1.96 -37.81
CA ASN A 776 -35.58 3.14 -37.77
C ASN A 776 -35.25 4.08 -36.60
N SER A 777 -34.14 4.82 -36.71
CA SER A 777 -33.69 5.83 -35.74
C SER A 777 -34.64 7.03 -35.51
N SER A 778 -35.88 6.98 -36.01
CA SER A 778 -37.00 7.88 -35.62
C SER A 778 -37.90 7.29 -34.53
N VAL A 779 -37.77 6.00 -34.22
CA VAL A 779 -38.40 5.33 -33.08
C VAL A 779 -37.30 5.11 -32.02
N CYS A 780 -37.60 5.52 -30.80
CA CYS A 780 -36.74 5.30 -29.64
C CYS A 780 -37.70 4.97 -28.47
N GLY A 781 -38.05 3.70 -28.37
CA GLY A 781 -39.01 3.19 -27.39
C GLY A 781 -38.32 2.58 -26.18
N THR A 782 -37.33 1.73 -26.46
CA THR A 782 -36.53 0.93 -25.52
C THR A 782 -35.76 1.79 -24.54
N GLU A 783 -35.97 1.56 -23.25
CA GLU A 783 -35.19 2.23 -22.20
C GLU A 783 -33.82 1.57 -22.06
N PHE A 784 -32.76 2.37 -22.11
CA PHE A 784 -31.38 1.90 -22.01
C PHE A 784 -30.81 2.16 -20.61
N MET A 785 -31.11 3.34 -20.03
CA MET A 785 -30.69 3.69 -18.66
C MET A 785 -31.60 4.77 -18.04
N ARG A 786 -31.65 4.83 -16.70
CA ARG A 786 -32.54 5.68 -15.90
C ARG A 786 -31.80 6.28 -14.68
N TRP A 787 -32.00 7.57 -14.43
CA TRP A 787 -31.48 8.27 -13.24
C TRP A 787 -32.56 9.17 -12.63
N ILE A 788 -32.37 9.62 -11.40
CA ILE A 788 -33.17 10.68 -10.78
C ILE A 788 -32.27 11.88 -10.49
N THR A 789 -32.56 13.04 -11.08
CA THR A 789 -31.74 14.25 -10.83
C THR A 789 -31.80 14.70 -9.37
N THR A 790 -30.83 15.49 -8.95
CA THR A 790 -30.79 16.09 -7.60
C THR A 790 -31.85 17.18 -7.41
N TYR A 791 -32.10 17.55 -6.15
CA TYR A 791 -32.66 18.84 -5.77
C TYR A 791 -31.55 19.92 -5.65
N GLY A 792 -31.14 20.55 -6.73
CA GLY A 792 -30.34 21.79 -6.66
C GLY A 792 -28.84 21.63 -6.43
N ARG A 793 -28.25 20.49 -6.80
CA ARG A 793 -26.79 20.24 -6.83
C ARG A 793 -26.36 19.61 -8.16
N GLU A 794 -25.06 19.51 -8.43
CA GLU A 794 -24.57 18.62 -9.50
C GLU A 794 -24.66 17.15 -9.04
N GLY A 795 -24.51 16.20 -9.95
CA GLY A 795 -24.46 14.78 -9.60
C GLY A 795 -23.73 13.96 -10.66
N ARG A 796 -23.04 12.91 -10.21
CA ARG A 796 -22.16 12.04 -10.98
C ARG A 796 -22.38 10.61 -10.54
N TRP A 797 -22.55 9.70 -11.49
CA TRP A 797 -22.85 8.30 -11.23
C TRP A 797 -22.17 7.41 -12.26
N LEU A 798 -21.72 6.23 -11.82
CA LEU A 798 -21.34 5.10 -12.65
C LEU A 798 -22.34 3.98 -12.39
N THR A 799 -22.87 3.37 -13.45
CA THR A 799 -23.85 2.28 -13.32
C THR A 799 -23.50 1.14 -14.26
N ASP A 800 -23.29 -0.05 -13.70
CA ASP A 800 -23.25 -1.32 -14.43
C ASP A 800 -24.60 -1.56 -15.13
N ILE A 801 -24.56 -1.72 -16.45
CA ILE A 801 -25.67 -2.15 -17.31
C ILE A 801 -25.21 -3.27 -18.26
N SER A 802 -24.21 -4.06 -17.86
CA SER A 802 -23.67 -5.20 -18.61
C SER A 802 -24.73 -6.14 -19.19
N PRO A 803 -25.86 -6.43 -18.49
CA PRO A 803 -26.94 -7.23 -19.07
C PRO A 803 -27.63 -6.61 -20.30
N TYR A 804 -27.36 -5.35 -20.66
CA TYR A 804 -27.86 -4.67 -21.86
C TYR A 804 -26.84 -4.60 -23.01
N LEU A 805 -25.68 -5.27 -22.90
CA LEU A 805 -24.69 -5.40 -23.99
C LEU A 805 -25.31 -5.88 -25.31
N PHE A 806 -26.31 -6.78 -25.24
CA PHE A 806 -27.04 -7.30 -26.41
C PHE A 806 -27.76 -6.24 -27.27
N MET A 807 -27.97 -5.02 -26.76
CA MET A 807 -28.64 -3.95 -27.52
C MET A 807 -27.69 -3.24 -28.51
N LEU A 808 -26.39 -3.52 -28.43
CA LEU A 808 -25.31 -2.88 -29.18
C LEU A 808 -24.60 -3.92 -30.08
N GLU A 809 -24.04 -3.46 -31.19
CA GLU A 809 -23.30 -4.27 -32.16
C GLU A 809 -22.01 -3.55 -32.57
N ASP A 810 -21.06 -4.32 -33.09
CA ASP A 810 -19.73 -3.87 -33.50
C ASP A 810 -19.78 -2.88 -34.68
N ASP A 811 -18.95 -1.82 -34.63
CA ASP A 811 -18.84 -0.75 -35.63
C ASP A 811 -20.16 0.00 -35.94
N GLN A 812 -21.19 -0.16 -35.09
CA GLN A 812 -22.55 0.31 -35.34
C GLN A 812 -22.75 1.78 -34.90
N GLU A 813 -23.22 2.66 -35.80
CA GLU A 813 -23.72 3.98 -35.41
C GLU A 813 -25.12 3.82 -34.79
N ARG A 814 -25.26 4.07 -33.49
CA ARG A 814 -26.56 4.09 -32.80
C ARG A 814 -26.94 5.46 -32.30
N ARG A 815 -28.21 5.78 -32.54
CA ARG A 815 -28.85 6.99 -32.06
C ARG A 815 -29.47 6.75 -30.70
N PHE A 816 -29.27 7.70 -29.80
CA PHE A 816 -29.87 7.75 -28.48
C PHE A 816 -30.73 9.00 -28.30
N ARG A 817 -31.69 8.92 -27.39
CA ARG A 817 -32.56 10.02 -26.98
C ARG A 817 -32.53 10.17 -25.45
N TYR A 818 -31.81 11.18 -24.97
CA TYR A 818 -31.94 11.62 -23.58
C TYR A 818 -33.24 12.42 -23.40
N LYS A 819 -34.02 12.10 -22.37
CA LYS A 819 -35.30 12.73 -22.03
C LYS A 819 -35.33 12.97 -20.52
N GLY A 820 -35.17 14.23 -20.13
CA GLY A 820 -35.40 14.74 -18.78
C GLY A 820 -36.24 16.01 -18.82
N ALA A 821 -36.78 16.41 -17.67
CA ALA A 821 -37.41 17.73 -17.50
C ALA A 821 -36.43 18.78 -16.96
N ASN A 822 -35.25 18.37 -16.49
CA ASN A 822 -34.21 19.26 -16.00
C ASN A 822 -33.48 19.99 -17.15
N LYS A 823 -32.88 21.15 -16.89
CA LYS A 823 -31.86 21.76 -17.75
C LYS A 823 -30.49 21.57 -17.09
N GLY A 824 -29.50 21.17 -17.86
CA GLY A 824 -28.16 20.85 -17.36
C GLY A 824 -27.20 20.58 -18.51
N ASP A 825 -25.92 20.55 -18.22
CA ASP A 825 -24.87 20.13 -19.14
C ASP A 825 -24.54 18.67 -18.82
N LEU A 826 -24.54 17.83 -19.86
CA LEU A 826 -24.46 16.38 -19.70
C LEU A 826 -23.10 15.88 -20.15
N THR A 827 -22.48 15.03 -19.34
CA THR A 827 -21.41 14.13 -19.78
C THR A 827 -21.98 12.72 -19.66
N ILE A 828 -22.02 11.97 -20.76
CA ILE A 828 -22.49 10.57 -20.78
C ILE A 828 -21.49 9.78 -21.61
N LYS A 829 -20.87 8.77 -20.98
CA LYS A 829 -19.86 7.91 -21.58
C LYS A 829 -20.20 6.45 -21.30
N PHE A 830 -20.05 5.61 -22.31
CA PHE A 830 -20.08 4.16 -22.19
C PHE A 830 -18.66 3.68 -21.93
N LEU A 831 -18.48 2.85 -20.91
CA LEU A 831 -17.21 2.26 -20.50
C LEU A 831 -17.33 0.75 -20.73
N PHE A 832 -16.52 0.22 -21.64
CA PHE A 832 -16.48 -1.21 -21.98
C PHE A 832 -15.25 -1.85 -21.35
N SER A 833 -15.39 -3.06 -20.83
CA SER A 833 -14.27 -3.84 -20.28
C SER A 833 -14.52 -5.35 -20.35
N ASN A 834 -13.47 -6.13 -20.15
CA ASN A 834 -13.48 -7.59 -20.09
C ASN A 834 -12.75 -8.03 -18.83
N TRP A 835 -13.48 -8.56 -17.84
CA TRP A 835 -12.91 -9.00 -16.56
C TRP A 835 -12.88 -10.52 -16.41
N GLY A 836 -12.84 -11.24 -17.55
CA GLY A 836 -12.63 -12.69 -17.56
C GLY A 836 -13.78 -13.51 -16.99
N SER A 837 -14.99 -12.94 -16.82
CA SER A 837 -16.16 -13.69 -16.30
C SER A 837 -16.60 -14.83 -17.21
N GLY A 838 -16.13 -14.81 -18.47
CA GLY A 838 -16.34 -15.87 -19.46
C GLY A 838 -17.71 -15.88 -20.11
N GLU A 839 -18.66 -15.02 -19.69
CA GLU A 839 -20.03 -14.96 -20.22
C GLU A 839 -20.50 -13.51 -20.45
N ARG A 840 -21.08 -13.23 -21.62
CA ARG A 840 -21.65 -11.91 -21.97
C ARG A 840 -23.11 -11.99 -22.43
N ALA A 841 -23.89 -10.95 -22.17
CA ALA A 841 -25.26 -10.84 -22.65
C ALA A 841 -25.29 -10.62 -24.18
N PHE A 842 -26.06 -11.44 -24.91
CA PHE A 842 -26.07 -11.44 -26.38
C PHE A 842 -27.46 -11.41 -27.03
N ASP A 843 -28.52 -11.75 -26.30
CA ASP A 843 -29.92 -11.68 -26.75
C ASP A 843 -30.85 -11.49 -25.53
N ALA A 844 -32.08 -10.99 -25.73
CA ALA A 844 -33.06 -10.85 -24.66
C ALA A 844 -34.51 -10.73 -25.15
N GLU A 845 -35.45 -11.27 -24.35
CA GLU A 845 -36.89 -11.14 -24.57
C GLU A 845 -37.52 -10.12 -23.60
N PHE A 846 -38.32 -9.19 -24.13
CA PHE A 846 -38.97 -8.17 -23.32
C PHE A 846 -40.21 -8.72 -22.60
N GLY A 847 -40.16 -8.75 -21.27
CA GLY A 847 -41.19 -9.39 -20.45
C GLY A 847 -42.31 -8.46 -20.04
N PHE A 848 -42.01 -7.47 -19.19
CA PHE A 848 -43.05 -6.80 -18.41
C PHE A 848 -42.84 -5.29 -18.26
N THR A 849 -43.96 -4.57 -18.24
CA THR A 849 -44.03 -3.12 -18.02
C THR A 849 -44.72 -2.76 -16.71
N GLY A 850 -44.33 -1.61 -16.17
CA GLY A 850 -45.00 -0.95 -15.04
C GLY A 850 -46.41 -0.42 -15.37
N GLY A 851 -46.93 0.46 -14.52
CA GLY A 851 -48.23 1.10 -14.71
C GLY A 851 -48.88 1.60 -13.42
N GLN A 852 -50.17 1.92 -13.52
CA GLN A 852 -50.98 2.39 -12.40
C GLN A 852 -51.13 1.26 -11.37
N PHE A 853 -50.46 1.38 -10.23
CA PHE A 853 -50.42 0.36 -9.18
C PHE A 853 -51.71 0.35 -8.36
N ASP A 854 -52.81 -0.11 -8.95
CA ASP A 854 -54.12 -0.25 -8.31
C ASP A 854 -54.53 -1.73 -8.19
N GLY A 855 -55.72 -2.01 -7.65
CA GLY A 855 -56.27 -3.39 -7.53
C GLY A 855 -56.56 -4.10 -8.86
N THR A 856 -56.04 -3.59 -9.98
CA THR A 856 -56.02 -4.21 -11.30
C THR A 856 -54.61 -4.17 -11.94
N TYR A 857 -53.55 -3.87 -11.18
CA TYR A 857 -52.16 -3.88 -11.67
C TYR A 857 -51.72 -5.26 -12.18
N ASN A 858 -52.18 -6.33 -11.53
CA ASN A 858 -51.94 -7.72 -11.92
C ASN A 858 -53.05 -8.29 -12.84
N ASN A 859 -53.86 -7.42 -13.46
CA ASN A 859 -54.88 -7.84 -14.41
C ASN A 859 -54.29 -7.96 -15.82
N GLU A 860 -54.16 -9.19 -16.32
CA GLU A 860 -53.72 -9.53 -17.69
C GLU A 860 -54.52 -8.83 -18.80
N SER A 861 -55.75 -8.37 -18.52
CA SER A 861 -56.54 -7.57 -19.47
C SER A 861 -56.12 -6.09 -19.55
N ARG A 862 -55.12 -5.66 -18.75
CA ARG A 862 -54.53 -4.30 -18.77
C ARG A 862 -53.04 -4.30 -19.09
N TYR A 863 -52.29 -5.28 -18.57
CA TYR A 863 -50.83 -5.34 -18.63
C TYR A 863 -50.37 -6.78 -18.89
N VAL A 864 -49.22 -6.98 -19.53
CA VAL A 864 -48.59 -8.30 -19.63
C VAL A 864 -48.12 -8.73 -18.24
N ARG A 865 -48.52 -9.93 -17.80
CA ARG A 865 -48.21 -10.49 -16.47
C ARG A 865 -47.82 -11.98 -16.50
N SER A 866 -48.01 -12.66 -17.63
CA SER A 866 -47.31 -13.89 -18.01
C SER A 866 -46.68 -13.66 -19.39
N MET A 867 -45.44 -14.14 -19.57
CA MET A 867 -44.73 -14.18 -20.84
C MET A 867 -44.32 -15.62 -21.16
N ASN A 868 -44.20 -15.93 -22.45
CA ASN A 868 -43.75 -17.23 -22.93
C ASN A 868 -42.53 -17.02 -23.83
N PHE A 869 -41.42 -17.69 -23.51
CA PHE A 869 -40.16 -17.55 -24.26
C PHE A 869 -39.47 -18.90 -24.46
N THR A 870 -38.55 -18.97 -25.42
CA THR A 870 -37.71 -20.14 -25.71
C THR A 870 -36.26 -19.73 -25.58
N VAL A 871 -35.42 -20.50 -24.89
CA VAL A 871 -34.00 -20.18 -24.76
C VAL A 871 -33.28 -20.45 -26.11
N PRO A 872 -32.41 -19.54 -26.59
CA PRO A 872 -31.53 -19.80 -27.75
C PRO A 872 -30.57 -20.98 -27.53
N SER A 873 -30.08 -21.59 -28.61
CA SER A 873 -29.24 -22.80 -28.54
C SER A 873 -27.79 -22.57 -28.12
N GLU A 874 -27.36 -21.32 -28.07
CA GLU A 874 -25.99 -20.90 -27.73
C GLU A 874 -25.93 -20.27 -26.31
N THR A 875 -27.05 -20.29 -25.58
CA THR A 875 -27.16 -19.73 -24.24
C THR A 875 -26.58 -20.65 -23.17
N THR A 876 -25.85 -20.06 -22.24
CA THR A 876 -25.23 -20.72 -21.08
C THR A 876 -25.91 -20.32 -19.77
N ARG A 877 -26.17 -19.02 -19.56
CA ARG A 877 -26.87 -18.44 -18.40
C ARG A 877 -28.10 -17.61 -18.83
N VAL A 878 -29.14 -17.58 -18.00
CA VAL A 878 -30.39 -16.83 -18.23
C VAL A 878 -30.79 -16.06 -16.99
N GLU A 879 -31.03 -14.77 -17.12
CA GLU A 879 -31.38 -13.89 -15.99
C GLU A 879 -32.71 -13.16 -16.22
N ILE A 880 -33.42 -12.84 -15.13
CA ILE A 880 -34.40 -11.76 -15.11
C ILE A 880 -33.64 -10.47 -14.78
N VAL A 881 -33.83 -9.43 -15.58
CA VAL A 881 -33.21 -8.11 -15.37
C VAL A 881 -34.30 -7.05 -15.31
N ALA A 882 -34.31 -6.25 -14.25
CA ALA A 882 -35.37 -5.30 -13.95
C ALA A 882 -34.81 -3.92 -13.53
N THR A 883 -35.44 -2.86 -14.06
CA THR A 883 -35.19 -1.48 -13.63
C THR A 883 -36.53 -0.89 -13.15
N ILE A 884 -36.76 -0.87 -11.83
CA ILE A 884 -38.08 -0.52 -11.26
C ILE A 884 -38.02 0.67 -10.30
N THR A 885 -38.97 1.60 -10.45
CA THR A 885 -39.13 2.77 -9.56
C THR A 885 -40.59 3.10 -9.30
N GLY A 886 -40.94 3.43 -8.05
CA GLY A 886 -42.26 3.88 -7.64
C GLY A 886 -42.41 5.39 -7.68
N HIS A 887 -43.50 5.90 -8.27
CA HIS A 887 -43.75 7.34 -8.44
C HIS A 887 -45.14 7.77 -7.97
N GLY A 888 -45.19 8.94 -7.33
CA GLY A 888 -46.42 9.59 -6.90
C GLY A 888 -46.86 9.24 -5.48
N PHE A 889 -47.56 10.21 -4.87
CA PHE A 889 -47.94 10.26 -3.46
C PHE A 889 -49.31 10.96 -3.29
N GLN A 890 -49.86 11.01 -2.07
CA GLN A 890 -51.17 11.63 -1.74
C GLN A 890 -52.38 11.09 -2.53
N LYS A 891 -52.26 9.89 -3.12
CA LYS A 891 -53.33 9.23 -3.88
C LYS A 891 -54.21 8.32 -3.01
N ASP A 892 -53.68 7.82 -1.90
CA ASP A 892 -54.28 6.86 -0.96
C ASP A 892 -53.62 7.00 0.44
N ASP A 893 -54.11 6.25 1.42
CA ASP A 893 -53.60 6.26 2.80
C ASP A 893 -52.15 5.76 2.96
N ALA A 894 -51.61 5.01 1.99
CA ALA A 894 -50.28 4.40 2.04
C ALA A 894 -49.20 5.20 1.30
N ASN A 895 -49.57 6.28 0.60
CA ASN A 895 -48.68 7.08 -0.27
C ASN A 895 -47.89 6.25 -1.29
N CYS A 896 -48.49 5.16 -1.77
CA CYS A 896 -47.97 4.45 -2.92
C CYS A 896 -48.01 5.35 -4.17
N ALA A 897 -47.09 5.24 -5.13
CA ALA A 897 -46.04 4.21 -5.23
C ALA A 897 -44.66 4.69 -4.73
N GLU A 898 -44.48 5.99 -4.49
CA GLU A 898 -43.17 6.57 -4.15
C GLU A 898 -42.69 6.21 -2.74
N PHE A 899 -43.60 6.22 -1.75
CA PHE A 899 -43.28 6.04 -0.33
C PHE A 899 -43.88 4.75 0.25
N CYS A 900 -43.91 3.68 -0.54
CA CYS A 900 -44.45 2.39 -0.10
C CYS A 900 -43.71 1.21 -0.75
N ASP A 901 -43.48 0.13 0.02
CA ASP A 901 -42.82 -1.08 -0.49
C ASP A 901 -43.76 -1.86 -1.41
N HIS A 902 -43.58 -1.67 -2.72
CA HIS A 902 -44.20 -2.51 -3.74
C HIS A 902 -43.23 -3.61 -4.15
N GLN A 903 -43.69 -4.86 -4.06
CA GLN A 903 -42.87 -6.06 -4.11
C GLN A 903 -43.08 -6.75 -5.46
N HIS A 904 -42.00 -7.15 -6.12
CA HIS A 904 -41.99 -7.57 -7.52
C HIS A 904 -41.67 -9.06 -7.61
N HIS A 905 -42.72 -9.87 -7.62
CA HIS A 905 -42.62 -11.32 -7.55
C HIS A 905 -42.59 -11.95 -8.95
N TYR A 906 -41.66 -12.87 -9.13
CA TYR A 906 -41.44 -13.64 -10.36
C TYR A 906 -41.63 -15.13 -10.07
N TYR A 907 -42.39 -15.83 -10.91
CA TYR A 907 -42.75 -17.24 -10.73
C TYR A 907 -42.55 -18.05 -12.01
N MET A 908 -41.98 -19.25 -11.88
CA MET A 908 -41.85 -20.23 -12.96
C MET A 908 -42.04 -21.64 -12.39
N ASP A 909 -43.11 -22.33 -12.78
CA ASP A 909 -43.59 -23.59 -12.17
C ASP A 909 -43.64 -23.59 -10.63
N SER A 910 -42.62 -24.17 -9.97
CA SER A 910 -42.49 -24.22 -8.51
C SER A 910 -41.46 -23.23 -7.94
N HIS A 911 -40.73 -22.52 -8.81
CA HIS A 911 -39.72 -21.55 -8.44
C HIS A 911 -40.33 -20.16 -8.25
N HIS A 912 -39.73 -19.38 -7.33
CA HIS A 912 -40.18 -18.05 -6.96
C HIS A 912 -38.99 -17.21 -6.47
N THR A 913 -38.90 -15.97 -6.93
CA THR A 913 -38.02 -14.92 -6.39
C THR A 913 -38.78 -13.59 -6.35
N TYR A 914 -38.25 -12.58 -5.67
CA TYR A 914 -38.82 -11.24 -5.71
C TYR A 914 -37.82 -10.13 -5.38
N GLU A 915 -38.04 -8.97 -6.00
CA GLU A 915 -37.42 -7.69 -5.66
C GLU A 915 -38.34 -6.90 -4.70
N TRP A 916 -37.76 -6.09 -3.80
CA TRP A 916 -38.48 -5.24 -2.84
C TRP A 916 -37.61 -4.05 -2.43
N HIS A 917 -38.19 -3.03 -1.79
CA HIS A 917 -37.54 -1.73 -1.62
C HIS A 917 -37.57 -1.25 -0.15
N PRO A 918 -36.76 -1.85 0.76
CA PRO A 918 -36.86 -1.64 2.21
C PRO A 918 -36.69 -0.18 2.69
N ILE A 919 -35.92 0.64 1.98
CA ILE A 919 -35.55 1.99 2.43
C ILE A 919 -36.76 2.93 2.65
N VAL A 920 -37.90 2.67 1.98
CA VAL A 920 -39.17 3.41 2.13
C VAL A 920 -39.69 3.49 3.56
N TYR A 921 -39.30 2.55 4.43
CA TYR A 921 -39.70 2.52 5.82
C TYR A 921 -38.87 3.47 6.72
N SER A 922 -37.77 4.04 6.20
CA SER A 922 -36.91 4.98 6.91
C SER A 922 -37.12 6.44 6.46
N SER A 923 -37.24 7.34 7.44
CA SER A 923 -37.26 8.79 7.19
C SER A 923 -35.90 9.36 6.77
N THR A 924 -34.81 8.60 6.95
CA THR A 924 -33.46 8.91 6.45
C THR A 924 -33.01 7.87 5.41
N GLY A 925 -33.95 7.13 4.80
CA GLY A 925 -33.66 5.98 3.94
C GLY A 925 -32.72 6.26 2.76
N CYS A 926 -32.72 7.47 2.22
CA CYS A 926 -31.78 7.91 1.17
C CYS A 926 -30.61 8.75 1.71
N GLU A 927 -30.74 9.31 2.92
CA GLU A 927 -29.64 9.97 3.63
C GLU A 927 -28.58 8.96 4.11
N ASN A 928 -29.01 7.73 4.43
CA ASN A 928 -28.14 6.61 4.74
C ASN A 928 -27.38 6.05 3.52
N GLU A 929 -27.74 6.45 2.29
CA GLU A 929 -27.22 5.88 1.03
C GLU A 929 -26.19 6.80 0.34
N VAL A 930 -25.70 7.84 1.03
CA VAL A 930 -24.70 8.79 0.49
C VAL A 930 -23.43 8.07 0.05
N ASN A 931 -22.94 7.13 0.86
CA ASN A 931 -21.78 6.29 0.56
C ASN A 931 -22.01 5.37 -0.66
N ASN A 932 -23.28 5.14 -1.03
CA ASN A 932 -23.70 4.35 -2.19
C ASN A 932 -24.07 5.25 -3.41
N GLY A 933 -23.59 6.49 -3.43
CA GLY A 933 -23.73 7.42 -4.57
C GLY A 933 -24.92 8.40 -4.49
N VAL A 934 -25.63 8.52 -3.36
CA VAL A 934 -26.61 9.59 -3.19
C VAL A 934 -25.89 10.93 -2.95
N VAL A 935 -26.11 11.90 -3.84
CA VAL A 935 -25.63 13.28 -3.64
C VAL A 935 -26.17 13.85 -2.31
N ALA A 936 -25.28 14.28 -1.42
CA ALA A 936 -25.65 14.80 -0.10
C ALA A 936 -26.35 16.17 -0.17
N ASN A 937 -26.99 16.56 0.94
CA ASN A 937 -27.37 17.94 1.28
C ASN A 937 -28.14 18.70 0.19
N GLN A 938 -29.06 18.02 -0.49
CA GLN A 938 -29.84 18.65 -1.54
C GLN A 938 -30.92 19.60 -0.97
N PHE A 939 -31.41 20.53 -1.78
CA PHE A 939 -32.31 21.62 -1.38
C PHE A 939 -33.80 21.22 -1.27
N GLY A 940 -34.11 19.92 -1.37
CA GLY A 940 -35.45 19.36 -1.25
C GLY A 940 -35.47 18.09 -0.43
N SER A 941 -36.54 17.30 -0.52
CA SER A 941 -36.85 16.21 0.41
C SER A 941 -35.99 14.95 0.26
N TRP A 942 -34.71 15.09 -0.11
CA TRP A 942 -33.78 13.99 -0.42
C TRP A 942 -33.62 12.91 0.67
N PRO A 943 -33.73 13.17 2.00
CA PRO A 943 -33.44 12.14 3.00
C PRO A 943 -34.39 10.93 3.04
N PHE A 944 -35.67 11.13 2.75
CA PHE A 944 -36.67 10.06 2.88
C PHE A 944 -36.40 8.92 1.87
N GLY A 945 -36.52 7.66 2.28
CA GLY A 945 -36.41 6.54 1.33
C GLY A 945 -37.57 6.53 0.32
N ARG A 946 -37.28 6.21 -0.96
CA ARG A 946 -38.31 5.91 -1.97
C ARG A 946 -38.21 4.48 -2.49
N ALA A 947 -39.26 4.06 -3.17
CA ALA A 947 -39.39 2.71 -3.71
C ALA A 947 -38.55 2.53 -4.97
N GLY A 948 -37.32 2.00 -4.81
CA GLY A 948 -36.41 1.65 -5.91
C GLY A 948 -35.52 2.80 -6.41
N TRP A 949 -35.44 3.92 -5.69
CA TRP A 949 -34.57 5.06 -6.05
C TRP A 949 -34.32 6.02 -4.89
N CYS A 950 -33.29 6.84 -5.04
CA CYS A 950 -33.07 8.06 -4.27
C CYS A 950 -32.90 9.27 -5.19
N ALA A 951 -33.29 10.45 -4.73
CA ALA A 951 -33.07 11.67 -5.51
C ALA A 951 -31.56 11.94 -5.60
N GLY A 952 -31.03 12.24 -6.79
CA GLY A 952 -29.58 12.39 -6.96
C GLY A 952 -28.79 11.07 -6.86
N GLN A 953 -29.40 9.96 -7.26
CA GLN A 953 -28.77 8.65 -7.46
C GLN A 953 -29.12 8.11 -8.85
N ASP A 954 -28.32 7.19 -9.35
CA ASP A 954 -28.68 6.31 -10.45
C ASP A 954 -29.76 5.28 -10.03
N VAL A 955 -30.38 4.64 -11.02
CA VAL A 955 -31.31 3.53 -10.78
C VAL A 955 -30.63 2.24 -11.24
N LYS A 956 -29.94 1.60 -10.29
CA LYS A 956 -29.25 0.32 -10.49
C LYS A 956 -30.23 -0.77 -10.95
N GLN A 957 -29.76 -1.69 -11.80
CA GLN A 957 -30.55 -2.83 -12.25
C GLN A 957 -30.61 -3.90 -11.15
N TRP A 958 -31.77 -4.53 -10.98
CA TRP A 958 -31.90 -5.78 -10.22
C TRP A 958 -31.81 -6.96 -11.19
N SER A 959 -30.88 -7.88 -10.96
CA SER A 959 -30.72 -9.11 -11.74
C SER A 959 -30.94 -10.36 -10.87
N PHE A 960 -31.38 -11.45 -11.50
CA PHE A 960 -31.52 -12.75 -10.83
C PHE A 960 -31.40 -13.92 -11.81
N ASP A 961 -30.48 -14.85 -11.54
CA ASP A 961 -30.26 -16.06 -12.33
C ASP A 961 -31.43 -17.05 -12.25
N ILE A 962 -32.01 -17.38 -13.41
CA ILE A 962 -33.08 -18.36 -13.60
C ILE A 962 -32.65 -19.54 -14.50
N THR A 963 -31.35 -19.70 -14.78
CA THR A 963 -30.75 -20.81 -15.54
C THR A 963 -31.20 -22.19 -15.04
N SER A 964 -31.36 -22.34 -13.72
CA SER A 964 -31.84 -23.57 -13.08
C SER A 964 -33.35 -23.80 -13.16
N TRP A 965 -34.12 -22.82 -13.64
CA TRP A 965 -35.58 -22.86 -13.73
C TRP A 965 -36.08 -23.17 -15.15
N VAL A 966 -35.30 -22.79 -16.17
CA VAL A 966 -35.68 -22.86 -17.59
C VAL A 966 -35.32 -24.20 -18.23
N ASP A 967 -36.14 -24.65 -19.19
CA ASP A 967 -35.77 -25.72 -20.11
C ASP A 967 -34.94 -25.18 -21.28
N MET A 968 -33.64 -25.45 -21.23
CA MET A 968 -32.65 -25.10 -22.26
C MET A 968 -32.85 -25.85 -23.60
N ASN A 969 -33.69 -26.88 -23.66
CA ASN A 969 -33.86 -27.72 -24.87
C ASN A 969 -34.82 -27.10 -25.91
N GLY A 970 -34.83 -25.77 -26.02
CA GLY A 970 -35.71 -25.01 -26.92
C GLY A 970 -37.20 -25.26 -26.67
N GLN A 971 -37.59 -25.66 -25.45
CA GLN A 971 -38.99 -25.70 -25.04
C GLN A 971 -39.46 -24.30 -24.62
N ASN A 972 -40.77 -24.14 -24.52
CA ASN A 972 -41.42 -22.88 -24.17
C ASN A 972 -41.54 -22.78 -22.64
N ASN A 973 -40.82 -21.83 -22.04
CA ASN A 973 -40.88 -21.49 -20.62
C ASN A 973 -41.95 -20.44 -20.37
N GLU A 974 -42.72 -20.56 -19.28
CA GLU A 974 -43.71 -19.56 -18.86
C GLU A 974 -43.24 -18.85 -17.58
N LEU A 975 -42.97 -17.54 -17.68
CA LEU A 975 -42.61 -16.68 -16.56
C LEU A 975 -43.79 -15.77 -16.21
N THR A 976 -44.16 -15.72 -14.93
CA THR A 976 -45.26 -14.89 -14.41
C THR A 976 -44.73 -13.81 -13.47
N TYR A 977 -45.14 -12.56 -13.67
CA TYR A 977 -44.76 -11.39 -12.87
C TYR A 977 -45.96 -10.76 -12.16
N ARG A 978 -45.79 -10.39 -10.88
CA ARG A 978 -46.82 -9.73 -10.06
C ARG A 978 -46.24 -8.64 -9.16
N GLY A 979 -46.82 -7.45 -9.22
CA GLY A 979 -46.58 -6.38 -8.25
C GLY A 979 -47.53 -6.51 -7.06
N LEU A 980 -47.02 -6.77 -5.87
CA LEU A 980 -47.76 -6.96 -4.63
C LEU A 980 -47.46 -5.84 -3.61
N PHE A 981 -48.25 -5.75 -2.55
CA PHE A 981 -47.99 -4.88 -1.39
C PHE A 981 -48.16 -5.71 -0.12
N ASN A 982 -47.12 -5.79 0.71
CA ASN A 982 -47.06 -6.72 1.86
C ASN A 982 -47.45 -8.17 1.46
N GLY A 983 -46.91 -8.66 0.35
CA GLY A 983 -47.15 -10.00 -0.19
C GLY A 983 -48.58 -10.29 -0.64
N GLN A 984 -49.42 -9.27 -0.87
CA GLN A 984 -50.83 -9.40 -1.28
C GLN A 984 -51.20 -8.47 -2.45
N GLU A 985 -52.32 -8.76 -3.12
CA GLU A 985 -52.90 -7.87 -4.15
C GLU A 985 -53.24 -6.50 -3.55
N TYR A 986 -52.68 -5.43 -4.12
CA TYR A 986 -52.79 -4.09 -3.55
C TYR A 986 -54.17 -3.46 -3.81
N ASN A 987 -55.01 -3.41 -2.77
CA ASN A 987 -56.31 -2.76 -2.80
C ASN A 987 -56.29 -1.46 -1.95
N PRO A 988 -56.15 -0.27 -2.59
CA PRO A 988 -55.91 1.01 -1.90
C PRO A 988 -57.10 1.45 -1.05
N THR A 989 -56.81 2.17 0.05
CA THR A 989 -57.80 2.83 0.90
C THR A 989 -57.66 4.35 0.87
N GLY A 990 -58.70 5.08 1.31
CA GLY A 990 -58.64 6.54 1.44
C GLY A 990 -58.56 7.32 0.12
N GLU A 991 -58.83 6.69 -1.04
CA GLU A 991 -58.49 7.23 -2.35
C GLU A 991 -58.90 8.70 -2.57
N SER A 992 -57.87 9.48 -2.91
CA SER A 992 -57.90 10.92 -3.13
C SER A 992 -58.18 11.25 -4.60
N SER A 993 -58.75 12.44 -4.85
CA SER A 993 -58.91 13.02 -6.20
C SER A 993 -57.70 13.84 -6.66
N LYS A 994 -56.62 13.83 -5.86
CA LYS A 994 -55.30 14.40 -6.14
C LYS A 994 -54.26 13.28 -6.13
N GLY A 995 -53.01 13.63 -6.42
CA GLY A 995 -51.90 12.69 -6.42
C GLY A 995 -51.91 11.76 -7.63
N GLY A 996 -50.92 10.88 -7.66
CA GLY A 996 -50.75 9.80 -8.64
C GLY A 996 -50.11 8.60 -7.96
N ARG A 997 -50.08 7.46 -8.64
CA ARG A 997 -49.53 6.20 -8.12
C ARG A 997 -49.15 5.30 -9.28
N ASN A 998 -47.90 5.37 -9.74
CA ASN A 998 -47.45 4.66 -10.93
C ASN A 998 -46.08 4.02 -10.66
N ILE A 999 -45.96 2.72 -10.95
CA ILE A 999 -44.67 2.04 -11.00
C ILE A 999 -44.13 2.18 -12.43
N VAL A 1000 -42.89 2.62 -12.58
CA VAL A 1000 -42.15 2.58 -13.84
C VAL A 1000 -41.22 1.38 -13.75
N ALA A 1001 -41.53 0.33 -14.51
CA ALA A 1001 -40.76 -0.90 -14.57
C ALA A 1001 -40.47 -1.23 -16.04
N GLU A 1002 -39.22 -1.54 -16.33
CA GLU A 1002 -38.71 -2.14 -17.56
C GLU A 1002 -38.11 -3.48 -17.13
N ILE A 1003 -38.59 -4.61 -17.69
CA ILE A 1003 -38.19 -5.95 -17.23
C ILE A 1003 -37.96 -6.88 -18.43
N TRP A 1004 -36.77 -7.47 -18.49
CA TRP A 1004 -36.27 -8.35 -19.55
C TRP A 1004 -35.96 -9.75 -19.00
N VAL A 1005 -35.96 -10.73 -19.90
CA VAL A 1005 -35.25 -12.01 -19.71
C VAL A 1005 -34.03 -11.97 -20.62
N VAL A 1006 -32.83 -11.92 -20.05
CA VAL A 1006 -31.55 -11.77 -20.76
C VAL A 1006 -30.87 -13.12 -20.89
N PHE A 1007 -30.31 -13.38 -22.07
CA PHE A 1007 -29.56 -14.58 -22.41
C PHE A 1007 -28.07 -14.26 -22.53
N TYR A 1008 -27.25 -15.05 -21.84
CA TYR A 1008 -25.80 -14.98 -21.87
C TYR A 1008 -25.21 -16.14 -22.66
N THR A 1009 -24.07 -15.91 -23.30
CA THR A 1009 -23.25 -16.92 -23.98
C THR A 1009 -21.79 -16.70 -23.63
N ASN A 1010 -20.91 -17.64 -23.96
CA ASN A 1010 -19.48 -17.47 -23.72
C ASN A 1010 -18.96 -16.20 -24.42
N SER A 1011 -18.16 -15.37 -23.74
CA SER A 1011 -17.40 -14.32 -24.41
C SER A 1011 -16.33 -14.93 -25.32
N THR A 1012 -15.94 -14.20 -26.37
CA THR A 1012 -14.86 -14.64 -27.27
C THR A 1012 -13.51 -14.19 -26.74
N THR A 1013 -12.66 -15.15 -26.39
CA THR A 1013 -11.21 -14.99 -26.20
C THR A 1013 -10.47 -14.87 -27.52
#